data_AF-A0A2C9W450-F1
#
_entry.id   AF-A0A2C9W450-F1
#
_cell.length_a   1.000
_cell.length_b   1.000
_cell.length_c   1.000
_cell.angle_alpha   90.00
_cell.angle_beta   90.00
_cell.angle_gamma   90.00
#
_symmetry.space_group_name_H-M   'P 1'
#
loop_
_entity.id
_entity.type
_entity.pdbx_description
1 polymer ?
#
loop_
_entity_poly.entity_id
_entity_poly.type
_entity_poly.pdbx_seq_one_letter_code
_entity_poly.pdbx_strand_id
1 'polypeptide(L)'
;MEFSEEDKQLMQKMAKILDEVKASNATHIRKLKEISILRSKSPSPLQFGALFFKTLAPLFQIQRRTASAERIVRFVSVFGSAPDSSNSSASDEFLGEFLKFLIVAAMSSNKTARFRAFRALSRFASDTENSDILDLFLGALPLEQNAEVRKTIVLALPPSNATSLAIVNCTLDVSESVRRAAYCVLANKFPLQSLSIKLRTVILQRGLADRSVAVSKECLKLMRDEWLSKCCNDDPVQLLKYLDVETYESVGETVMIALLQNGLVKLHDGQSIRDYISLTSSEIEGESPDCHRGIHLMEPEFALYWKTVCKHLQTEAQEKGSNAATTMGTEAAVYAAEASDNNDLLERILPATVSDYIVLVKAHIDAGANYHFVSRQLLLLGAMLDYSDSTSRKVASSFVQELLHKPLQHEVDDEGNQVVIGDGVNLGGDKDWADAVSSLARKVHAATGEFEEVVVQVIEELAQPCRERTADFMQWMHCLAVTGLLLENSKSLQGLQGRAIEPSELLQSLLLPGAKHGHLDVQRVAIRCLGLFGLLERKPSKELVMQLTISFASDLPPISIMACKALIDVAMWHGPQEVDKALGQEHVSQFEDSKNAFNPEKISDADSNVELLDLLYAGLDRNDWAKSVQHDENETVQAILCEGFAKILLLSEKYSSLPTSLHSRILAKLIILYFSNETKDLQRLKQCLSVFFEHYPSLSVNHKKCLSKAFVPVMRSLWPGIYGNAGGAATVVSNMRKRAVQASRFMLQMMQAPLFAKQTKIEDENGSTELPETIDSTLQPSFECGEEGLAICIAAEVASFAIKKTAAERAYVSALSRILILLHFRVSEQLVIKLMRRLLNHVAESVSADKDLVKELKQMAEHLKSLDKLPDEELLPDQANHILGNVFFFLRLACEGHIFSHISLYIVIISTC
;
A
#
# COMPACT_ATOMS: atom_id res chain seq x y z
N MET A 1 -23.80 -28.44 -45.46
CA MET A 1 -23.76 -27.94 -46.84
C MET A 1 -22.59 -28.62 -47.53
N GLU A 2 -22.85 -29.52 -48.47
CA GLU A 2 -21.77 -30.13 -49.27
C GLU A 2 -21.21 -29.08 -50.22
N PHE A 3 -19.90 -28.89 -50.19
CA PHE A 3 -19.20 -27.95 -51.06
C PHE A 3 -19.10 -28.53 -52.47
N SER A 4 -19.36 -27.73 -53.50
CA SER A 4 -19.19 -28.13 -54.89
C SER A 4 -17.73 -28.48 -55.20
N GLU A 5 -17.49 -29.19 -56.31
CA GLU A 5 -16.10 -29.53 -56.69
C GLU A 5 -15.29 -28.27 -57.04
N GLU A 6 -15.94 -27.24 -57.56
CA GLU A 6 -15.36 -25.92 -57.82
C GLU A 6 -14.95 -25.21 -56.51
N ASP A 7 -15.79 -25.29 -55.46
CA ASP A 7 -15.48 -24.75 -54.13
C ASP A 7 -14.23 -25.41 -53.53
N LYS A 8 -14.09 -26.73 -53.69
CA LYS A 8 -12.90 -27.46 -53.21
C LYS A 8 -11.64 -27.05 -53.95
N GLN A 9 -11.70 -26.88 -55.28
CA GLN A 9 -10.57 -26.39 -56.07
C GLN A 9 -10.18 -24.96 -55.68
N LEU A 10 -11.16 -24.10 -55.39
CA LEU A 10 -10.90 -22.74 -54.93
C LEU A 10 -10.24 -22.72 -53.55
N MET A 11 -10.72 -23.52 -52.59
CA MET A 11 -10.09 -23.67 -51.27
C MET A 11 -8.65 -24.21 -51.38
N GLN A 12 -8.37 -25.15 -52.28
CA GLN A 12 -7.01 -25.66 -52.51
C GLN A 12 -6.07 -24.57 -53.05
N LYS A 13 -6.55 -23.71 -53.97
CA LYS A 13 -5.79 -22.55 -54.45
C LYS A 13 -5.51 -21.56 -53.33
N MET A 14 -6.51 -21.24 -52.50
CA MET A 14 -6.35 -20.38 -51.32
C MET A 14 -5.32 -20.97 -50.33
N ALA A 15 -5.44 -22.26 -50.02
CA ALA A 15 -4.52 -22.96 -49.12
C ALA A 15 -3.08 -22.92 -49.63
N LYS A 16 -2.86 -23.15 -50.94
CA LYS A 16 -1.54 -23.04 -51.57
C LYS A 16 -0.95 -21.63 -51.42
N ILE A 17 -1.77 -20.60 -51.60
CA ILE A 17 -1.34 -19.21 -51.38
C ILE A 17 -0.91 -18.99 -49.93
N LEU A 18 -1.74 -19.43 -48.97
CA LEU A 18 -1.44 -19.33 -47.53
C LEU A 18 -0.16 -20.11 -47.15
N ASP A 19 0.08 -21.25 -47.79
CA ASP A 19 1.30 -22.04 -47.60
C ASP A 19 2.56 -21.35 -48.15
N GLU A 20 2.46 -20.62 -49.26
CA GLU A 20 3.61 -19.89 -49.83
C GLU A 20 3.95 -18.61 -49.04
N VAL A 21 2.96 -17.93 -48.45
CA VAL A 21 3.19 -16.72 -47.62
C VAL A 21 3.77 -17.03 -46.24
N LYS A 22 3.68 -18.29 -45.81
CA LYS A 22 4.29 -18.77 -44.56
C LYS A 22 5.82 -18.83 -44.64
N ALA A 23 6.43 -18.74 -45.83
CA ALA A 23 7.86 -18.93 -46.05
C ALA A 23 8.70 -17.64 -46.00
N SER A 24 8.15 -16.48 -46.39
CA SER A 24 8.83 -15.17 -46.29
C SER A 24 7.83 -14.00 -46.43
N ASN A 25 8.13 -12.83 -45.85
CA ASN A 25 7.35 -11.61 -46.08
C ASN A 25 7.51 -11.09 -47.53
N ALA A 26 8.61 -11.44 -48.21
CA ALA A 26 8.87 -10.99 -49.58
C ALA A 26 7.83 -11.52 -50.59
N THR A 27 7.19 -12.66 -50.31
CA THR A 27 6.19 -13.24 -51.20
C THR A 27 4.81 -12.58 -51.08
N HIS A 28 4.59 -11.78 -50.02
CA HIS A 28 3.26 -11.24 -49.69
C HIS A 28 2.70 -10.35 -50.79
N ILE A 29 3.49 -9.42 -51.35
CA ILE A 29 2.99 -8.49 -52.38
C ILE A 29 2.48 -9.24 -53.62
N ARG A 30 3.25 -10.22 -54.11
CA ARG A 30 2.86 -11.04 -55.27
C ARG A 30 1.60 -11.86 -54.96
N LYS A 31 1.55 -12.48 -53.77
CA LYS A 31 0.45 -13.33 -53.36
C LYS A 31 -0.82 -12.58 -53.02
N LEU A 32 -0.72 -11.33 -52.56
CA LEU A 32 -1.85 -10.43 -52.40
C LEU A 32 -2.54 -10.19 -53.74
N LYS A 33 -1.78 -9.90 -54.80
CA LYS A 33 -2.34 -9.75 -56.16
C LYS A 33 -3.03 -11.05 -56.63
N GLU A 34 -2.40 -12.20 -56.39
CA GLU A 34 -2.95 -13.50 -56.79
C GLU A 34 -4.29 -13.81 -56.11
N ILE A 35 -4.38 -13.62 -54.78
CA ILE A 35 -5.62 -13.89 -54.03
C ILE A 35 -6.70 -12.83 -54.31
N SER A 36 -6.33 -11.57 -54.54
CA SER A 36 -7.27 -10.52 -54.98
C SER A 36 -7.87 -10.84 -56.34
N ILE A 37 -7.08 -11.38 -57.29
CA ILE A 37 -7.61 -11.85 -58.58
C ILE A 37 -8.61 -13.00 -58.35
N LEU A 38 -8.32 -13.94 -57.45
CA LEU A 38 -9.27 -15.02 -57.11
C LEU A 38 -10.58 -14.48 -56.53
N ARG A 39 -10.52 -13.43 -55.69
CA ARG A 39 -11.71 -12.75 -55.15
C ARG A 39 -12.54 -12.11 -56.25
N SER A 40 -11.90 -11.31 -57.12
CA SER A 40 -12.59 -10.59 -58.21
C SER A 40 -13.25 -11.51 -59.24
N LYS A 41 -12.71 -12.72 -59.43
CA LYS A 41 -13.26 -13.74 -60.35
C LYS A 41 -14.34 -14.62 -59.72
N SER A 42 -14.58 -14.50 -58.40
CA SER A 42 -15.59 -15.29 -57.71
C SER A 42 -16.99 -14.76 -58.04
N PRO A 43 -17.97 -15.63 -58.32
CA PRO A 43 -19.33 -15.21 -58.67
C PRO A 43 -20.08 -14.54 -57.51
N SER A 44 -19.69 -14.83 -56.26
CA SER A 44 -20.26 -14.24 -55.05
C SER A 44 -19.16 -13.86 -54.04
N PRO A 45 -19.15 -12.61 -53.51
CA PRO A 45 -18.26 -12.20 -52.42
C PRO A 45 -18.49 -13.00 -51.13
N LEU A 46 -19.75 -13.31 -50.82
CA LEU A 46 -20.15 -14.12 -49.66
C LEU A 46 -19.64 -15.56 -49.77
N GLN A 47 -19.78 -16.19 -50.94
CA GLN A 47 -19.27 -17.53 -51.19
C GLN A 47 -17.74 -17.57 -51.08
N PHE A 48 -17.04 -16.58 -51.66
CA PHE A 48 -15.59 -16.45 -51.52
C PHE A 48 -15.18 -16.31 -50.04
N GLY A 49 -15.86 -15.43 -49.30
CA GLY A 49 -15.63 -15.21 -47.88
C GLY A 49 -15.79 -16.49 -47.06
N ALA A 50 -16.90 -17.21 -47.23
CA ALA A 50 -17.15 -18.46 -46.53
C ALA A 50 -16.04 -19.52 -46.76
N LEU A 51 -15.59 -19.68 -48.01
CA LEU A 51 -14.49 -20.60 -48.36
C LEU A 51 -13.15 -20.12 -47.80
N PHE A 52 -12.88 -18.82 -47.86
CA PHE A 52 -11.66 -18.23 -47.33
C PHE A 52 -11.58 -18.40 -45.81
N PHE A 53 -12.64 -18.09 -45.06
CA PHE A 53 -12.68 -18.23 -43.60
C PHE A 53 -12.55 -19.70 -43.17
N LYS A 54 -13.16 -20.63 -43.92
CA LYS A 54 -12.97 -22.07 -43.69
C LYS A 54 -11.53 -22.50 -43.91
N THR A 55 -10.85 -21.95 -44.93
CA THR A 55 -9.43 -22.21 -45.19
C THR A 55 -8.54 -21.62 -44.08
N LEU A 56 -8.95 -20.52 -43.45
CA LEU A 56 -8.25 -19.90 -42.32
C LEU A 56 -8.48 -20.59 -40.98
N ALA A 57 -9.58 -21.33 -40.78
CA ALA A 57 -9.94 -21.90 -39.48
C ALA A 57 -8.81 -22.71 -38.79
N PRO A 58 -8.00 -23.55 -39.49
CA PRO A 58 -6.88 -24.25 -38.86
C PRO A 58 -5.83 -23.29 -38.26
N LEU A 59 -5.62 -22.13 -38.90
CA LEU A 59 -4.73 -21.10 -38.39
C LEU A 59 -5.20 -20.57 -37.03
N PHE A 60 -6.46 -20.68 -36.62
CA PHE A 60 -6.91 -20.22 -35.30
C PHE A 60 -6.85 -21.33 -34.23
N GLN A 61 -6.64 -22.59 -34.64
CA GLN A 61 -6.59 -23.75 -33.75
C GLN A 61 -5.17 -24.16 -33.33
N ILE A 62 -4.16 -23.87 -34.15
CA ILE A 62 -2.76 -24.28 -33.90
C ILE A 62 -2.18 -23.57 -32.67
N GLN A 63 -2.00 -24.25 -31.55
CA GLN A 63 -1.50 -23.63 -30.31
C GLN A 63 -0.06 -23.10 -30.42
N ARG A 64 0.78 -23.71 -31.26
CA ARG A 64 2.20 -23.33 -31.38
C ARG A 64 2.34 -21.97 -32.07
N ARG A 65 3.02 -21.05 -31.40
CA ARG A 65 3.48 -19.80 -31.99
C ARG A 65 4.66 -20.08 -32.91
N THR A 66 4.50 -19.79 -34.19
CA THR A 66 5.58 -19.92 -35.19
C THR A 66 5.63 -18.64 -36.02
N ALA A 67 6.83 -18.22 -36.43
CA ALA A 67 6.99 -17.10 -37.34
C ALA A 67 6.18 -17.30 -38.63
N SER A 68 6.00 -18.55 -39.07
CA SER A 68 5.16 -18.91 -40.22
C SER A 68 3.69 -18.54 -40.00
N ALA A 69 3.10 -18.87 -38.85
CA ALA A 69 1.72 -18.50 -38.52
C ALA A 69 1.53 -16.98 -38.41
N GLU A 70 2.49 -16.26 -37.80
CA GLU A 70 2.42 -14.79 -37.68
C GLU A 70 2.46 -14.09 -39.04
N ARG A 71 3.26 -14.61 -39.98
CA ARG A 71 3.29 -14.11 -41.36
C ARG A 71 1.96 -14.29 -42.07
N ILE A 72 1.29 -15.43 -41.88
CA ILE A 72 -0.04 -15.66 -42.44
C ILE A 72 -1.05 -14.66 -41.85
N VAL A 73 -1.07 -14.47 -40.52
CA VAL A 73 -1.98 -13.50 -39.88
C VAL A 73 -1.76 -12.09 -40.43
N ARG A 74 -0.50 -11.67 -40.61
CA ARG A 74 -0.15 -10.37 -41.22
C ARG A 74 -0.65 -10.27 -42.67
N PHE A 75 -0.41 -11.30 -43.48
CA PHE A 75 -0.88 -11.35 -44.87
C PHE A 75 -2.40 -11.23 -44.95
N VAL A 76 -3.13 -11.97 -44.11
CA VAL A 76 -4.58 -12.01 -44.06
C VAL A 76 -5.18 -10.66 -43.64
N SER A 77 -4.59 -9.99 -42.65
CA SER A 77 -5.01 -8.64 -42.24
C SER A 77 -4.83 -7.61 -43.36
N VAL A 78 -3.71 -7.68 -44.10
CA VAL A 78 -3.48 -6.82 -45.27
C VAL A 78 -4.46 -7.14 -46.40
N PHE A 79 -4.70 -8.42 -46.69
CA PHE A 79 -5.68 -8.82 -47.72
C PHE A 79 -7.10 -8.37 -47.38
N GLY A 80 -7.51 -8.48 -46.11
CA GLY A 80 -8.82 -8.05 -45.64
C GLY A 80 -9.14 -6.59 -45.97
N SER A 81 -8.11 -5.73 -45.94
CA SER A 81 -8.21 -4.29 -46.27
C SER A 81 -7.90 -3.95 -47.73
N ALA A 82 -7.61 -4.93 -48.58
CA ALA A 82 -7.27 -4.68 -49.97
C ALA A 82 -8.54 -4.40 -50.79
N PRO A 83 -8.63 -3.26 -51.51
CA PRO A 83 -9.78 -2.96 -52.36
C PRO A 83 -9.83 -3.90 -53.58
N ASP A 84 -11.02 -4.23 -54.05
CA ASP A 84 -11.23 -4.87 -55.35
C ASP A 84 -11.25 -3.81 -56.44
N SER A 85 -10.28 -3.86 -57.35
CA SER A 85 -10.17 -2.89 -58.44
C SER A 85 -11.34 -2.92 -59.43
N SER A 86 -12.17 -3.97 -59.37
CA SER A 86 -13.31 -4.16 -60.29
C SER A 86 -14.66 -3.77 -59.70
N ASN A 87 -14.84 -3.78 -58.37
CA ASN A 87 -16.12 -3.52 -57.72
C ASN A 87 -15.98 -3.07 -56.24
N SER A 88 -16.30 -1.81 -55.93
CA SER A 88 -16.19 -1.27 -54.58
C SER A 88 -17.20 -1.86 -53.60
N SER A 89 -18.46 -2.07 -54.00
CA SER A 89 -19.50 -2.60 -53.10
C SER A 89 -19.22 -4.05 -52.67
N ALA A 90 -18.68 -4.86 -53.57
CA ALA A 90 -18.23 -6.22 -53.26
C ALA A 90 -17.03 -6.24 -52.28
N SER A 91 -16.22 -5.17 -52.27
CA SER A 91 -15.11 -5.02 -51.32
C SER A 91 -15.62 -4.75 -49.90
N ASP A 92 -16.62 -3.87 -49.77
CA ASP A 92 -17.22 -3.51 -48.49
C ASP A 92 -17.98 -4.69 -47.87
N GLU A 93 -18.71 -5.46 -48.68
CA GLU A 93 -19.43 -6.66 -48.23
C GLU A 93 -18.46 -7.75 -47.71
N PHE A 94 -17.37 -8.01 -48.43
CA PHE A 94 -16.35 -8.97 -47.98
C PHE A 94 -15.66 -8.50 -46.69
N LEU A 95 -15.31 -7.21 -46.59
CA LEU A 95 -14.70 -6.64 -45.41
C LEU A 95 -15.62 -6.80 -44.19
N GLY A 96 -16.90 -6.48 -44.33
CA GLY A 96 -17.90 -6.65 -43.26
C GLY A 96 -17.96 -8.09 -42.74
N GLU A 97 -18.02 -9.08 -43.63
CA GLU A 97 -18.02 -10.50 -43.23
C GLU A 97 -16.68 -10.96 -42.63
N PHE A 98 -15.56 -10.43 -43.12
CA PHE A 98 -14.25 -10.72 -42.58
C PHE A 98 -14.08 -10.17 -41.16
N LEU A 99 -14.55 -8.95 -40.90
CA LEU A 99 -14.56 -8.36 -39.56
C LEU A 99 -15.45 -9.17 -38.61
N LYS A 100 -16.68 -9.54 -39.02
CA LYS A 100 -17.55 -10.42 -38.23
C LYS A 100 -16.87 -11.74 -37.85
N PHE A 101 -16.20 -12.40 -38.80
CA PHE A 101 -15.44 -13.62 -38.54
C PHE A 101 -14.36 -13.41 -37.47
N LEU A 102 -13.60 -12.31 -37.56
CA LEU A 102 -12.55 -12.00 -36.58
C LEU A 102 -13.11 -11.64 -35.21
N ILE A 103 -14.23 -10.90 -35.13
CA ILE A 103 -14.91 -10.55 -33.87
C ILE A 103 -15.37 -11.82 -33.15
N VAL A 104 -15.97 -12.77 -33.87
CA VAL A 104 -16.35 -14.08 -33.31
C VAL A 104 -15.12 -14.84 -32.78
N ALA A 105 -14.02 -14.84 -33.53
CA ALA A 105 -12.77 -15.47 -33.08
C ALA A 105 -12.16 -14.78 -31.85
N ALA A 106 -12.29 -13.45 -31.73
CA ALA A 106 -11.83 -12.65 -30.60
C ALA A 106 -12.58 -12.95 -29.30
N MET A 107 -13.83 -13.42 -29.38
CA MET A 107 -14.65 -13.82 -28.23
C MET A 107 -14.59 -15.33 -27.92
N SER A 108 -13.75 -16.09 -28.61
CA SER A 108 -13.66 -17.54 -28.42
C SER A 108 -13.04 -17.93 -27.06
N SER A 109 -13.39 -19.11 -26.54
CA SER A 109 -12.76 -19.65 -25.32
C SER A 109 -11.26 -19.97 -25.51
N ASN A 110 -10.81 -20.17 -26.75
CA ASN A 110 -9.43 -20.49 -27.08
C ASN A 110 -8.54 -19.23 -27.16
N LYS A 111 -7.61 -19.08 -26.21
CA LYS A 111 -6.66 -17.96 -26.13
C LYS A 111 -5.88 -17.71 -27.44
N THR A 112 -5.57 -18.75 -28.21
CA THR A 112 -4.80 -18.63 -29.45
C THR A 112 -5.63 -18.00 -30.56
N ALA A 113 -6.90 -18.37 -30.63
CA ALA A 113 -7.84 -17.79 -31.58
C ALA A 113 -8.06 -16.32 -31.25
N ARG A 114 -8.26 -15.98 -29.96
CA ARG A 114 -8.35 -14.58 -29.51
C ARG A 114 -7.10 -13.77 -29.87
N PHE A 115 -5.91 -14.28 -29.53
CA PHE A 115 -4.64 -13.64 -29.85
C PHE A 115 -4.50 -13.31 -31.35
N ARG A 116 -4.76 -14.30 -32.24
CA ARG A 116 -4.65 -14.11 -33.69
C ARG A 116 -5.71 -13.17 -34.23
N ALA A 117 -6.92 -13.21 -33.67
CA ALA A 117 -8.01 -12.33 -34.04
C ALA A 117 -7.70 -10.87 -33.69
N PHE A 118 -7.33 -10.56 -32.44
CA PHE A 118 -6.91 -9.22 -32.04
C PHE A 118 -5.71 -8.72 -32.84
N ARG A 119 -4.75 -9.61 -33.13
CA ARG A 119 -3.61 -9.26 -34.00
C ARG A 119 -4.05 -8.89 -35.42
N ALA A 120 -4.99 -9.61 -36.01
CA ALA A 120 -5.52 -9.30 -37.33
C ALA A 120 -6.38 -8.01 -37.33
N LEU A 121 -7.20 -7.84 -36.29
CA LEU A 121 -8.07 -6.67 -36.08
C LEU A 121 -7.28 -5.38 -35.82
N SER A 122 -6.04 -5.46 -35.32
CA SER A 122 -5.21 -4.29 -35.00
C SER A 122 -5.06 -3.27 -36.12
N ARG A 123 -5.15 -3.70 -37.39
CA ARG A 123 -5.07 -2.81 -38.57
C ARG A 123 -6.34 -1.98 -38.78
N PHE A 124 -7.46 -2.41 -38.21
CA PHE A 124 -8.78 -1.82 -38.42
C PHE A 124 -9.25 -1.00 -37.21
N ALA A 125 -8.57 -1.10 -36.06
CA ALA A 125 -8.90 -0.33 -34.88
C ALA A 125 -8.56 1.16 -35.09
N SER A 126 -9.58 2.00 -35.22
CA SER A 126 -9.48 3.46 -35.27
C SER A 126 -10.60 4.08 -34.44
N ASP A 127 -10.37 5.32 -34.01
CA ASP A 127 -11.31 6.17 -33.28
C ASP A 127 -12.30 6.90 -34.20
N THR A 128 -12.06 6.90 -35.52
CA THR A 128 -12.92 7.55 -36.53
C THR A 128 -13.66 6.53 -37.39
N GLU A 129 -12.96 5.52 -37.89
CA GLU A 129 -13.52 4.43 -38.70
C GLU A 129 -13.51 3.10 -37.91
N ASN A 130 -14.61 2.35 -37.95
CA ASN A 130 -14.77 1.08 -37.21
C ASN A 130 -14.63 1.23 -35.68
N SER A 131 -15.33 2.20 -35.09
CA SER A 131 -15.34 2.43 -33.63
C SER A 131 -15.81 1.19 -32.84
N ASP A 132 -16.63 0.33 -33.44
CA ASP A 132 -17.07 -0.94 -32.89
C ASP A 132 -15.91 -1.91 -32.60
N ILE A 133 -14.85 -1.88 -33.42
CA ILE A 133 -13.63 -2.66 -33.18
C ILE A 133 -12.85 -2.08 -31.99
N LEU A 134 -12.80 -0.75 -31.88
CA LEU A 134 -12.17 -0.10 -30.75
C LEU A 134 -12.92 -0.41 -29.44
N ASP A 135 -14.25 -0.35 -29.46
CA ASP A 135 -15.11 -0.71 -28.34
C ASP A 135 -14.92 -2.18 -27.93
N LEU A 136 -14.77 -3.09 -28.90
CA LEU A 136 -14.41 -4.48 -28.63
C LEU A 136 -13.07 -4.58 -27.90
N PHE A 137 -12.05 -3.81 -28.28
CA PHE A 137 -10.74 -3.85 -27.65
C PHE A 137 -10.81 -3.32 -26.21
N LEU A 138 -11.48 -2.18 -26.01
CA LEU A 138 -11.66 -1.56 -24.71
C LEU A 138 -12.50 -2.43 -23.76
N GLY A 139 -13.56 -3.07 -24.27
CA GLY A 139 -14.40 -3.99 -23.51
C GLY A 139 -13.71 -5.32 -23.18
N ALA A 140 -12.88 -5.84 -24.09
CA ALA A 140 -12.18 -7.11 -23.88
C ALA A 140 -10.97 -6.99 -22.94
N LEU A 141 -10.23 -5.88 -23.00
CA LEU A 141 -8.99 -5.68 -22.26
C LEU A 141 -9.08 -5.96 -20.73
N PRO A 142 -10.06 -5.39 -19.97
CA PRO A 142 -10.17 -5.64 -18.53
C PRO A 142 -10.66 -7.05 -18.20
N LEU A 143 -11.34 -7.74 -19.12
CA LEU A 143 -11.90 -9.08 -18.91
C LEU A 143 -10.93 -10.20 -19.32
N GLU A 144 -9.95 -9.89 -20.17
CA GLU A 144 -9.05 -10.87 -20.77
C GLU A 144 -8.06 -11.43 -19.76
N GLN A 145 -8.16 -12.73 -19.49
CA GLN A 145 -7.32 -13.41 -18.49
C GLN A 145 -5.90 -13.67 -19.00
N ASN A 146 -5.69 -13.82 -20.31
CA ASN A 146 -4.38 -14.15 -20.85
C ASN A 146 -3.51 -12.91 -21.11
N ALA A 147 -2.35 -12.85 -20.46
CA ALA A 147 -1.42 -11.71 -20.56
C ALA A 147 -0.95 -11.41 -22.00
N GLU A 148 -0.70 -12.43 -22.83
CA GLU A 148 -0.21 -12.21 -24.20
C GLU A 148 -1.32 -11.64 -25.12
N VAL A 149 -2.58 -12.01 -24.86
CA VAL A 149 -3.73 -11.41 -25.55
C VAL A 149 -3.89 -9.96 -25.10
N ARG A 150 -3.86 -9.67 -23.78
CA ARG A 150 -3.89 -8.28 -23.26
C ARG A 150 -2.78 -7.42 -23.86
N LYS A 151 -1.55 -7.92 -23.86
CA LYS A 151 -0.38 -7.28 -24.49
C LYS A 151 -0.64 -6.95 -25.96
N THR A 152 -1.23 -7.89 -26.70
CA THR A 152 -1.56 -7.70 -28.12
C THR A 152 -2.59 -6.60 -28.31
N ILE A 153 -3.63 -6.57 -27.47
CA ILE A 153 -4.65 -5.51 -27.47
C ILE A 153 -3.99 -4.15 -27.17
N VAL A 154 -3.21 -4.04 -26.10
CA VAL A 154 -2.52 -2.80 -25.69
C VAL A 154 -1.65 -2.24 -26.82
N LEU A 155 -0.82 -3.08 -27.44
CA LEU A 155 0.04 -2.66 -28.55
C LEU A 155 -0.76 -2.14 -29.77
N ALA A 156 -1.98 -2.67 -29.94
CA ALA A 156 -2.83 -2.36 -31.06
C ALA A 156 -3.76 -1.15 -30.84
N LEU A 157 -3.96 -0.69 -29.60
CA LEU A 157 -4.80 0.47 -29.33
C LEU A 157 -4.26 1.74 -30.06
N PRO A 158 -5.10 2.46 -30.83
CA PRO A 158 -4.71 3.71 -31.47
C PRO A 158 -4.51 4.82 -30.44
N PRO A 159 -3.75 5.89 -30.72
CA PRO A 159 -3.66 7.04 -29.82
C PRO A 159 -4.95 7.86 -29.88
N SER A 160 -5.71 7.90 -28.78
CA SER A 160 -6.86 8.79 -28.61
C SER A 160 -7.10 9.06 -27.12
N ASN A 161 -7.96 10.04 -26.81
CA ASN A 161 -8.35 10.31 -25.43
C ASN A 161 -9.07 9.12 -24.77
N ALA A 162 -9.81 8.32 -25.55
CA ALA A 162 -10.50 7.14 -25.05
C ALA A 162 -9.53 6.01 -24.69
N THR A 163 -8.41 5.88 -25.42
CA THR A 163 -7.44 4.80 -25.20
C THR A 163 -6.33 5.16 -24.23
N SER A 164 -6.02 6.45 -24.03
CA SER A 164 -4.94 6.90 -23.15
C SER A 164 -5.12 6.36 -21.73
N LEU A 165 -6.33 6.47 -21.15
CA LEU A 165 -6.63 5.96 -19.82
C LEU A 165 -6.53 4.43 -19.77
N ALA A 166 -7.00 3.72 -20.79
CA ALA A 166 -6.91 2.26 -20.86
C ALA A 166 -5.45 1.78 -20.89
N ILE A 167 -4.59 2.46 -21.65
CA ILE A 167 -3.16 2.17 -21.74
C ILE A 167 -2.45 2.49 -20.42
N VAL A 168 -2.76 3.64 -19.80
CA VAL A 168 -2.21 4.01 -18.49
C VAL A 168 -2.66 3.04 -17.41
N ASN A 169 -3.89 2.53 -17.45
CA ASN A 169 -4.32 1.47 -16.51
C ASN A 169 -3.53 0.18 -16.69
N CYS A 170 -3.08 -0.14 -17.90
CA CYS A 170 -2.20 -1.28 -18.15
C CYS A 170 -0.78 -1.12 -17.58
N THR A 171 -0.37 0.06 -17.08
CA THR A 171 0.88 0.18 -16.30
C THR A 171 0.78 -0.49 -14.92
N LEU A 172 -0.42 -0.85 -14.48
CA LEU A 172 -0.68 -1.66 -13.28
C LEU A 172 -1.11 -3.11 -13.60
N ASP A 173 -0.91 -3.57 -14.84
CA ASP A 173 -1.26 -4.95 -15.20
C ASP A 173 -0.46 -5.97 -14.36
N VAL A 174 -1.11 -7.06 -13.97
CA VAL A 174 -0.49 -8.16 -13.21
C VAL A 174 0.72 -8.78 -13.92
N SER A 175 0.81 -8.65 -15.26
CA SER A 175 1.94 -9.15 -16.05
C SER A 175 2.95 -8.06 -16.36
N GLU A 176 4.21 -8.30 -15.98
CA GLU A 176 5.35 -7.46 -16.38
C GLU A 176 5.37 -7.16 -17.89
N SER A 177 5.12 -8.17 -18.72
CA SER A 177 5.19 -8.03 -20.17
C SER A 177 4.14 -7.08 -20.76
N VAL A 178 2.98 -6.94 -20.10
CA VAL A 178 1.91 -6.02 -20.49
C VAL A 178 2.25 -4.61 -20.02
N ARG A 179 2.76 -4.45 -18.78
CA ARG A 179 3.22 -3.15 -18.27
C ARG A 179 4.32 -2.55 -19.14
N ARG A 180 5.32 -3.35 -19.54
CA ARG A 180 6.35 -2.91 -20.51
C ARG A 180 5.76 -2.48 -21.85
N ALA A 181 4.78 -3.23 -22.36
CA ALA A 181 4.11 -2.87 -23.60
C ALA A 181 3.33 -1.54 -23.46
N ALA A 182 2.72 -1.27 -22.31
CA ALA A 182 2.06 0.01 -22.04
C ALA A 182 3.05 1.19 -22.11
N TYR A 183 4.21 1.12 -21.43
CA TYR A 183 5.24 2.18 -21.54
C TYR A 183 5.77 2.33 -22.96
N CYS A 184 5.97 1.23 -23.68
CA CYS A 184 6.36 1.29 -25.09
C CYS A 184 5.30 1.99 -25.95
N VAL A 185 4.01 1.73 -25.73
CA VAL A 185 2.92 2.41 -26.45
C VAL A 185 2.85 3.90 -26.08
N LEU A 186 2.98 4.23 -24.79
CA LEU A 186 3.02 5.62 -24.31
C LEU A 186 4.16 6.39 -24.97
N ALA A 187 5.37 5.83 -24.99
CA ALA A 187 6.55 6.44 -25.60
C ALA A 187 6.36 6.70 -27.11
N ASN A 188 5.81 5.72 -27.83
CA ASN A 188 5.75 5.80 -29.29
C ASN A 188 4.51 6.55 -29.83
N LYS A 189 3.44 6.67 -29.05
CA LYS A 189 2.14 7.17 -29.55
C LYS A 189 1.62 8.41 -28.84
N PHE A 190 2.13 8.77 -27.65
CA PHE A 190 1.61 9.87 -26.84
C PHE A 190 2.71 10.87 -26.45
N PRO A 191 2.85 11.98 -27.18
CA PRO A 191 3.74 13.08 -26.79
C PRO A 191 3.35 13.66 -25.42
N LEU A 192 4.32 14.23 -24.70
CA LEU A 192 4.13 14.78 -23.36
C LEU A 192 2.93 15.74 -23.25
N GLN A 193 2.79 16.64 -24.23
CA GLN A 193 1.76 17.67 -24.26
C GLN A 193 0.34 17.11 -24.46
N SER A 194 0.21 15.92 -25.04
CA SER A 194 -1.09 15.26 -25.29
C SER A 194 -1.72 14.66 -24.03
N LEU A 195 -0.92 14.48 -22.98
CA LEU A 195 -1.35 13.90 -21.71
C LEU A 195 -1.69 15.01 -20.72
N SER A 196 -2.70 14.80 -19.88
CA SER A 196 -2.96 15.69 -18.74
C SER A 196 -1.86 15.55 -17.70
N ILE A 197 -1.65 16.59 -16.88
CA ILE A 197 -0.65 16.63 -15.80
C ILE A 197 -0.79 15.39 -14.90
N LYS A 198 -2.03 15.10 -14.45
CA LYS A 198 -2.36 13.90 -13.66
C LYS A 198 -1.92 12.60 -14.32
N LEU A 199 -2.08 12.45 -15.64
CA LEU A 199 -1.62 11.25 -16.34
C LEU A 199 -0.09 11.19 -16.41
N ARG A 200 0.58 12.31 -16.69
CA ARG A 200 2.06 12.38 -16.72
C ARG A 200 2.65 11.93 -15.39
N THR A 201 2.13 12.45 -14.28
CA THR A 201 2.64 12.14 -12.94
C THR A 201 2.34 10.69 -12.56
N VAL A 202 1.15 10.18 -12.86
CA VAL A 202 0.81 8.76 -12.64
C VAL A 202 1.70 7.80 -13.44
N ILE A 203 2.02 8.13 -14.69
CA ILE A 203 2.93 7.32 -15.54
C ILE A 203 4.31 7.26 -14.91
N LEU A 204 4.89 8.40 -14.54
CA LEU A 204 6.24 8.46 -13.96
C LEU A 204 6.30 7.81 -12.58
N GLN A 205 5.34 8.12 -11.70
CA GLN A 205 5.26 7.55 -10.35
C GLN A 205 5.21 6.02 -10.40
N ARG A 206 4.34 5.45 -11.25
CA ARG A 206 4.20 3.99 -11.38
C ARG A 206 5.42 3.34 -12.00
N GLY A 207 6.01 3.98 -13.02
CA GLY A 207 7.06 3.37 -13.82
C GLY A 207 8.41 3.42 -13.13
N LEU A 208 8.79 4.57 -12.56
CA LEU A 208 10.06 4.70 -11.85
C LEU A 208 10.07 3.84 -10.58
N ALA A 209 8.94 3.74 -9.87
CA ALA A 209 8.78 2.90 -8.67
C ALA A 209 8.34 1.45 -8.98
N ASP A 210 8.41 0.98 -10.23
CA ASP A 210 7.99 -0.37 -10.58
C ASP A 210 8.94 -1.41 -9.96
N ARG A 211 8.37 -2.45 -9.33
CA ARG A 211 9.13 -3.56 -8.74
C ARG A 211 9.98 -4.33 -9.78
N SER A 212 9.60 -4.29 -11.06
CA SER A 212 10.40 -4.88 -12.14
C SER A 212 11.34 -3.85 -12.73
N VAL A 213 12.65 -4.09 -12.59
CA VAL A 213 13.71 -3.28 -13.19
C VAL A 213 13.53 -3.14 -14.71
N ALA A 214 13.01 -4.18 -15.38
CA ALA A 214 12.76 -4.13 -16.82
C ALA A 214 11.63 -3.14 -17.19
N VAL A 215 10.63 -2.95 -16.33
CA VAL A 215 9.58 -1.95 -16.54
C VAL A 215 10.09 -0.55 -16.22
N SER A 216 10.81 -0.40 -15.10
CA SER A 216 11.41 0.89 -14.70
C SER A 216 12.36 1.43 -15.78
N LYS A 217 13.18 0.57 -16.39
CA LYS A 217 14.01 0.93 -17.55
C LYS A 217 13.22 1.42 -18.77
N GLU A 218 12.06 0.85 -19.07
CA GLU A 218 11.21 1.31 -20.18
C GLU A 218 10.55 2.66 -19.87
N CYS A 219 10.16 2.89 -18.61
CA CYS A 219 9.68 4.21 -18.16
C CYS A 219 10.78 5.27 -18.24
N LEU A 220 11.99 4.95 -17.74
CA LEU A 220 13.15 5.84 -17.84
C LEU A 220 13.48 6.15 -19.30
N LYS A 221 13.38 5.17 -20.19
CA LYS A 221 13.57 5.37 -21.62
C LYS A 221 12.53 6.33 -22.21
N LEU A 222 11.25 6.16 -21.87
CA LEU A 222 10.19 7.10 -22.24
C LEU A 222 10.51 8.51 -21.74
N MET A 223 10.88 8.65 -20.46
CA MET A 223 11.17 9.93 -19.84
C MET A 223 12.38 10.61 -20.51
N ARG A 224 13.46 9.88 -20.77
CA ARG A 224 14.70 10.40 -21.37
C ARG A 224 14.53 10.71 -22.85
N ASP A 225 14.15 9.70 -23.65
CA ASP A 225 14.21 9.77 -25.10
C ASP A 225 13.05 10.59 -25.68
N GLU A 226 11.85 10.48 -25.09
CA GLU A 226 10.64 11.10 -25.64
C GLU A 226 10.27 12.38 -24.93
N TRP A 227 10.32 12.44 -23.60
CA TRP A 227 9.86 13.62 -22.86
C TRP A 227 10.98 14.65 -22.68
N LEU A 228 12.11 14.26 -22.11
CA LEU A 228 13.22 15.18 -21.86
C LEU A 228 13.88 15.63 -23.17
N SER A 229 14.34 14.70 -24.00
CA SER A 229 15.10 15.05 -25.19
C SER A 229 14.25 15.71 -26.29
N LYS A 230 13.11 15.10 -26.66
CA LYS A 230 12.28 15.63 -27.76
C LYS A 230 11.33 16.75 -27.34
N CYS A 231 10.74 16.70 -26.15
CA CYS A 231 9.75 17.71 -25.74
C CYS A 231 10.36 18.87 -24.94
N CYS A 232 11.49 18.66 -24.25
CA CYS A 232 12.09 19.64 -23.34
C CYS A 232 13.51 20.08 -23.75
N ASN A 233 14.02 19.66 -24.92
CA ASN A 233 15.37 20.02 -25.41
C ASN A 233 16.49 19.73 -24.38
N ASP A 234 16.40 18.59 -23.69
CA ASP A 234 17.32 18.19 -22.63
C ASP A 234 17.34 19.13 -21.39
N ASP A 235 16.33 19.99 -21.20
CA ASP A 235 16.17 20.83 -20.01
C ASP A 235 15.28 20.16 -18.93
N PRO A 236 15.85 19.78 -17.76
CA PRO A 236 15.11 19.21 -16.66
C PRO A 236 14.05 20.15 -16.07
N VAL A 237 14.31 21.46 -16.02
CA VAL A 237 13.37 22.43 -15.44
C VAL A 237 12.13 22.54 -16.31
N GLN A 238 12.31 22.56 -17.64
CA GLN A 238 11.19 22.52 -18.58
C GLN A 238 10.35 21.24 -18.45
N LEU A 239 10.97 20.10 -18.12
CA LEU A 239 10.23 18.87 -17.81
C LEU A 239 9.42 19.00 -16.52
N LEU A 240 10.01 19.57 -15.45
CA LEU A 240 9.31 19.82 -14.19
C LEU A 240 8.09 20.73 -14.37
N LYS A 241 8.16 21.73 -15.27
CA LYS A 241 7.02 22.61 -15.59
C LYS A 241 5.81 21.86 -16.15
N TYR A 242 6.03 20.68 -16.75
CA TYR A 242 4.95 19.83 -17.24
C TYR A 242 4.33 18.91 -16.17
N LEU A 243 4.88 18.89 -14.95
CA LEU A 243 4.50 17.98 -13.87
C LEU A 243 3.71 18.64 -12.74
N ASP A 244 3.65 19.97 -12.68
CA ASP A 244 3.01 20.72 -11.58
C ASP A 244 3.57 20.27 -10.22
N VAL A 245 4.82 20.67 -9.97
CA VAL A 245 5.61 20.19 -8.84
C VAL A 245 5.10 20.66 -7.48
N GLU A 246 4.25 21.68 -7.45
CA GLU A 246 3.56 22.11 -6.22
C GLU A 246 2.55 21.05 -5.78
N THR A 247 1.74 20.55 -6.72
CA THR A 247 0.75 19.50 -6.45
C THR A 247 1.38 18.10 -6.35
N TYR A 248 2.40 17.82 -7.18
CA TYR A 248 3.00 16.50 -7.34
C TYR A 248 4.50 16.47 -6.98
N GLU A 249 4.88 17.10 -5.86
CA GLU A 249 6.27 17.24 -5.42
C GLU A 249 7.04 15.92 -5.41
N SER A 250 6.49 14.87 -4.79
CA SER A 250 7.15 13.57 -4.68
C SER A 250 7.52 12.96 -6.04
N VAL A 251 6.69 13.20 -7.06
CA VAL A 251 6.98 12.77 -8.44
C VAL A 251 8.08 13.63 -9.04
N GLY A 252 8.02 14.96 -8.86
CA GLY A 252 9.08 15.88 -9.30
C GLY A 252 10.44 15.53 -8.68
N GLU A 253 10.50 15.22 -7.39
CA GLU A 253 11.72 14.79 -6.70
C GLU A 253 12.21 13.43 -7.23
N THR A 254 11.32 12.45 -7.39
CA THR A 254 11.67 11.13 -7.97
C THR A 254 12.24 11.27 -9.38
N VAL A 255 11.66 12.15 -10.20
CA VAL A 255 12.13 12.45 -11.56
C VAL A 255 13.51 13.08 -11.51
N MET A 256 13.72 14.11 -10.69
CA MET A 256 15.02 14.77 -10.57
C MET A 256 16.11 13.82 -10.08
N ILE A 257 15.82 13.00 -9.07
CA ILE A 257 16.75 11.96 -8.59
C ILE A 257 17.10 11.00 -9.73
N ALA A 258 16.10 10.52 -10.48
CA ALA A 258 16.34 9.61 -11.60
C ALA A 258 17.17 10.26 -12.72
N LEU A 259 16.96 11.56 -13.01
CA LEU A 259 17.77 12.29 -13.99
C LEU A 259 19.23 12.44 -13.53
N LEU A 260 19.45 12.80 -12.27
CA LEU A 260 20.78 12.98 -11.69
C LEU A 260 21.56 11.65 -11.66
N GLN A 261 20.95 10.57 -11.15
CA GLN A 261 21.56 9.24 -11.10
C GLN A 261 21.90 8.66 -12.48
N ASN A 262 21.24 9.11 -13.54
CA ASN A 262 21.52 8.69 -14.91
C ASN A 262 22.40 9.69 -15.69
N GLY A 263 22.95 10.72 -15.02
CA GLY A 263 23.82 11.72 -15.65
C GLY A 263 23.13 12.57 -16.73
N LEU A 264 21.81 12.75 -16.61
CA LEU A 264 20.98 13.49 -17.58
C LEU A 264 20.85 14.98 -17.25
N VAL A 265 21.38 15.43 -16.11
CA VAL A 265 21.43 16.83 -15.73
C VAL A 265 22.83 17.36 -16.01
N LYS A 266 22.93 18.40 -16.84
CA LYS A 266 24.19 19.10 -17.12
C LYS A 266 24.22 20.39 -16.29
N LEU A 267 25.17 20.48 -15.37
CA LEU A 267 25.44 21.73 -14.66
C LEU A 267 26.30 22.61 -15.55
N HIS A 268 25.71 23.65 -16.13
CA HIS A 268 26.45 24.61 -16.95
C HIS A 268 27.26 25.57 -16.08
N ASP A 269 28.45 25.96 -16.54
CA ASP A 269 29.25 26.99 -15.87
C ASP A 269 28.47 28.32 -15.86
N GLY A 270 28.10 28.77 -14.66
CA GLY A 270 27.42 30.04 -14.42
C GLY A 270 25.99 29.94 -13.90
N GLN A 271 25.33 28.78 -13.92
CA GLN A 271 24.01 28.63 -13.30
C GLN A 271 24.17 28.42 -11.79
N SER A 272 23.63 29.32 -10.98
CA SER A 272 23.73 29.26 -9.52
C SER A 272 22.49 29.84 -8.86
N ILE A 273 22.23 29.42 -7.62
CA ILE A 273 21.20 30.07 -6.78
C ILE A 273 21.56 31.54 -6.54
N ARG A 274 22.87 31.87 -6.60
CA ARG A 274 23.39 33.24 -6.48
C ARG A 274 22.84 34.20 -7.54
N ASP A 275 22.42 33.70 -8.70
CA ASP A 275 21.86 34.53 -9.79
C ASP A 275 20.55 35.23 -9.39
N TYR A 276 19.84 34.68 -8.40
CA TYR A 276 18.61 35.25 -7.85
C TYR A 276 18.86 36.36 -6.82
N ILE A 277 20.12 36.66 -6.52
CA ILE A 277 20.56 37.67 -5.55
C ILE A 277 21.32 38.75 -6.32
N SER A 278 20.61 39.73 -6.87
CA SER A 278 21.22 40.82 -7.63
C SER A 278 21.85 41.87 -6.71
N LEU A 279 23.14 42.16 -6.93
CA LEU A 279 23.77 43.38 -6.43
C LEU A 279 23.45 44.52 -7.41
N THR A 280 22.44 45.33 -7.11
CA THR A 280 22.20 46.60 -7.79
C THR A 280 23.33 47.56 -7.44
N SER A 281 24.37 47.62 -8.28
CA SER A 281 25.26 48.77 -8.35
C SER A 281 24.59 49.83 -9.22
N SER A 282 23.57 50.52 -8.68
CA SER A 282 23.12 51.75 -9.33
C SER A 282 24.13 52.84 -9.02
N GLU A 283 25.00 53.11 -9.99
CA GLU A 283 25.73 54.37 -10.12
C GLU A 283 24.71 55.51 -10.28
N ILE A 284 24.14 55.97 -9.17
CA ILE A 284 23.51 57.30 -9.09
C ILE A 284 24.08 57.95 -7.84
N GLU A 285 24.99 58.89 -8.07
CA GLU A 285 25.54 59.74 -7.02
C GLU A 285 24.40 60.48 -6.31
N GLY A 286 24.27 60.22 -5.02
CA GLY A 286 23.50 61.03 -4.08
C GLY A 286 22.09 60.54 -3.77
N GLU A 287 21.96 59.62 -2.81
CA GLU A 287 21.03 59.68 -1.65
C GLU A 287 21.02 58.36 -0.85
N SER A 288 21.48 58.43 0.41
CA SER A 288 21.44 57.41 1.49
C SER A 288 22.12 56.03 1.28
N PRO A 289 22.74 55.42 2.32
CA PRO A 289 23.54 54.20 2.19
C PRO A 289 22.77 52.90 2.50
N ASP A 290 21.48 52.81 2.15
CA ASP A 290 20.77 51.52 2.16
C ASP A 290 20.73 50.96 0.73
N CYS A 291 21.74 50.15 0.40
CA CYS A 291 21.76 49.39 -0.83
C CYS A 291 20.63 48.35 -0.83
N HIS A 292 19.49 48.67 -1.46
CA HIS A 292 18.41 47.70 -1.70
C HIS A 292 18.88 46.63 -2.69
N ARG A 293 19.42 45.53 -2.15
CA ARG A 293 19.74 44.31 -2.88
C ARG A 293 18.46 43.74 -3.50
N GLY A 294 18.43 43.59 -4.83
CA GLY A 294 17.25 43.09 -5.54
C GLY A 294 17.21 41.57 -5.52
N ILE A 295 16.15 40.98 -4.98
CA ILE A 295 15.91 39.53 -5.06
C ILE A 295 14.94 39.23 -6.20
N HIS A 296 15.31 38.28 -7.06
CA HIS A 296 14.40 37.72 -8.06
C HIS A 296 13.69 36.50 -7.47
N LEU A 297 12.35 36.52 -7.46
CA LEU A 297 11.57 35.39 -6.96
C LEU A 297 11.69 34.18 -7.90
N MET A 298 11.88 32.99 -7.33
CA MET A 298 12.00 31.74 -8.08
C MET A 298 10.64 31.14 -8.39
N GLU A 299 10.55 30.45 -9.53
CA GLU A 299 9.44 29.55 -9.82
C GLU A 299 9.60 28.22 -9.03
N PRO A 300 8.50 27.51 -8.73
CA PRO A 300 8.52 26.23 -8.01
C PRO A 300 9.50 25.20 -8.56
N GLU A 301 9.59 25.09 -9.89
CA GLU A 301 10.43 24.10 -10.56
C GLU A 301 11.91 24.37 -10.36
N PHE A 302 12.32 25.64 -10.35
CA PHE A 302 13.70 26.03 -10.06
C PHE A 302 14.05 25.77 -8.61
N ALA A 303 13.13 26.06 -7.67
CA ALA A 303 13.36 25.81 -6.26
C ALA A 303 13.54 24.31 -5.96
N LEU A 304 12.67 23.46 -6.54
CA LEU A 304 12.79 22.00 -6.43
C LEU A 304 14.05 21.47 -7.15
N TYR A 305 14.36 21.99 -8.34
CA TYR A 305 15.55 21.62 -9.10
C TYR A 305 16.80 21.88 -8.25
N TRP A 306 16.98 23.10 -7.75
CA TRP A 306 18.16 23.48 -6.98
C TRP A 306 18.24 22.74 -5.64
N LYS A 307 17.12 22.59 -4.92
CA LYS A 307 17.08 21.77 -3.71
C LYS A 307 17.57 20.35 -3.97
N THR A 308 17.12 19.74 -5.06
CA THR A 308 17.44 18.34 -5.37
C THR A 308 18.87 18.17 -5.88
N VAL A 309 19.37 19.11 -6.71
CA VAL A 309 20.77 19.15 -7.16
C VAL A 309 21.71 19.28 -5.97
N CYS A 310 21.50 20.28 -5.10
CA CYS A 310 22.36 20.49 -3.93
C CYS A 310 22.36 19.27 -3.00
N LYS A 311 21.19 18.67 -2.74
CA LYS A 311 21.06 17.47 -1.89
C LYS A 311 21.78 16.27 -2.49
N HIS A 312 21.70 16.08 -3.81
CA HIS A 312 22.43 15.03 -4.51
C HIS A 312 23.94 15.22 -4.43
N LEU A 313 24.45 16.43 -4.69
CA LEU A 313 25.88 16.75 -4.57
C LEU A 313 26.39 16.50 -3.14
N GLN A 314 25.63 16.92 -2.12
CA GLN A 314 25.99 16.66 -0.72
C GLN A 314 26.02 15.15 -0.41
N THR A 315 25.04 14.39 -0.89
CA THR A 315 24.95 12.94 -0.64
C THR A 315 26.10 12.19 -1.34
N GLU A 316 26.40 12.51 -2.60
CA GLU A 316 27.54 11.95 -3.33
C GLU A 316 28.86 12.32 -2.65
N ALA A 317 29.04 13.57 -2.22
CA ALA A 317 30.25 13.98 -1.50
C ALA A 317 30.44 13.20 -0.19
N GLN A 318 29.37 12.97 0.56
CA GLN A 318 29.40 12.19 1.80
C GLN A 318 29.70 10.70 1.54
N GLU A 319 29.04 10.10 0.55
CA GLU A 319 29.26 8.69 0.19
C GLU A 319 30.69 8.47 -0.29
N LYS A 320 31.17 9.30 -1.23
CA LYS A 320 32.54 9.24 -1.74
C LYS A 320 33.57 9.54 -0.64
N GLY A 321 33.30 10.49 0.24
CA GLY A 321 34.15 10.75 1.41
C GLY A 321 34.23 9.56 2.36
N SER A 322 33.11 8.86 2.60
CA SER A 322 33.07 7.63 3.41
C SER A 322 33.81 6.47 2.74
N ASN A 323 33.66 6.30 1.43
CA ASN A 323 34.40 5.32 0.64
C ASN A 323 35.90 5.60 0.64
N ALA A 324 36.31 6.86 0.59
CA ALA A 324 37.70 7.27 0.72
C ALA A 324 38.28 6.93 2.10
N ALA A 325 37.50 7.12 3.17
CA ALA A 325 37.93 6.81 4.54
C ALA A 325 38.06 5.29 4.81
N THR A 326 37.30 4.46 4.10
CA THR A 326 37.27 3.00 4.26
C THR A 326 38.20 2.25 3.30
N THR A 327 38.65 2.89 2.22
CA THR A 327 39.55 2.34 1.22
C THR A 327 40.99 2.82 1.43
N MET A 328 41.99 2.18 0.83
CA MET A 328 43.40 2.59 0.92
C MET A 328 44.03 2.82 -0.46
N GLY A 329 45.15 3.54 -0.49
CA GLY A 329 45.97 3.71 -1.69
C GLY A 329 45.35 4.65 -2.74
N THR A 330 45.50 4.32 -4.02
CA THR A 330 45.07 5.18 -5.13
C THR A 330 43.57 5.32 -5.25
N GLU A 331 42.81 4.27 -4.92
CA GLU A 331 41.36 4.27 -4.99
C GLU A 331 40.75 5.23 -3.95
N ALA A 332 41.30 5.26 -2.72
CA ALA A 332 40.92 6.23 -1.70
C ALA A 332 41.17 7.68 -2.15
N ALA A 333 42.28 7.93 -2.86
CA ALA A 333 42.58 9.26 -3.39
C ALA A 333 41.60 9.68 -4.50
N VAL A 334 41.14 8.74 -5.34
CA VAL A 334 40.11 9.01 -6.37
C VAL A 334 38.78 9.37 -5.70
N TYR A 335 38.32 8.57 -4.73
CA TYR A 335 37.08 8.88 -4.03
C TYR A 335 37.15 10.21 -3.25
N ALA A 336 38.30 10.53 -2.64
CA ALA A 336 38.49 11.81 -1.97
C ALA A 336 38.45 12.99 -2.95
N ALA A 337 39.03 12.85 -4.14
CA ALA A 337 38.95 13.85 -5.20
C ALA A 337 37.51 14.05 -5.68
N GLU A 338 36.78 12.96 -5.96
CA GLU A 338 35.36 13.01 -6.35
C GLU A 338 34.49 13.68 -5.25
N ALA A 339 34.77 13.41 -3.98
CA ALA A 339 34.08 14.05 -2.86
C ALA A 339 34.37 15.55 -2.78
N SER A 340 35.63 15.95 -3.01
CA SER A 340 36.04 17.36 -3.05
C SER A 340 35.37 18.09 -4.20
N ASP A 341 35.41 17.52 -5.41
CA ASP A 341 34.81 18.12 -6.61
C ASP A 341 33.30 18.38 -6.40
N ASN A 342 32.58 17.43 -5.79
CA ASN A 342 31.17 17.60 -5.48
C ASN A 342 30.91 18.69 -4.43
N ASN A 343 31.76 18.81 -3.40
CA ASN A 343 31.66 19.88 -2.39
C ASN A 343 31.96 21.26 -3.00
N ASP A 344 32.97 21.36 -3.86
CA ASP A 344 33.34 22.60 -4.55
C ASP A 344 32.21 23.08 -5.48
N LEU A 345 31.57 22.14 -6.19
CA LEU A 345 30.37 22.41 -6.99
C LEU A 345 29.20 22.89 -6.12
N LEU A 346 28.96 22.24 -4.98
CA LEU A 346 27.91 22.60 -4.04
C LEU A 346 28.12 24.02 -3.49
N GLU A 347 29.33 24.35 -3.05
CA GLU A 347 29.68 25.69 -2.55
C GLU A 347 29.46 26.76 -3.61
N ARG A 348 29.82 26.48 -4.87
CA ARG A 348 29.60 27.39 -6.01
C ARG A 348 28.12 27.67 -6.30
N ILE A 349 27.25 26.68 -6.09
CA ILE A 349 25.80 26.77 -6.37
C ILE A 349 25.06 27.46 -5.21
N LEU A 350 25.39 27.15 -3.96
CA LEU A 350 24.70 27.70 -2.79
C LEU A 350 24.92 29.22 -2.64
N PRO A 351 24.03 29.93 -1.92
CA PRO A 351 24.25 31.33 -1.55
C PRO A 351 25.62 31.53 -0.90
N ALA A 352 26.30 32.63 -1.24
CA ALA A 352 27.69 32.86 -0.81
C ALA A 352 27.84 33.02 0.71
N THR A 353 26.80 33.51 1.39
CA THR A 353 26.77 33.63 2.85
C THR A 353 25.42 33.18 3.42
N VAL A 354 25.41 32.83 4.71
CA VAL A 354 24.16 32.54 5.44
C VAL A 354 23.21 33.74 5.45
N SER A 355 23.74 34.97 5.49
CA SER A 355 22.93 36.19 5.36
C SER A 355 22.26 36.30 4.00
N ASP A 356 22.99 35.99 2.91
CA ASP A 356 22.44 35.99 1.54
C ASP A 356 21.30 34.97 1.41
N TYR A 357 21.51 33.76 1.96
CA TYR A 357 20.49 32.73 2.05
C TYR A 357 19.23 33.19 2.79
N ILE A 358 19.38 33.78 3.98
CA ILE A 358 18.24 34.22 4.79
C ILE A 358 17.47 35.33 4.09
N VAL A 359 18.17 36.29 3.49
CA VAL A 359 17.54 37.39 2.74
C VAL A 359 16.75 36.83 1.55
N LEU A 360 17.31 35.85 0.84
CA LEU A 360 16.63 35.14 -0.24
C LEU A 360 15.35 34.46 0.25
N VAL A 361 15.42 33.66 1.34
CA VAL A 361 14.24 32.95 1.86
C VAL A 361 13.18 33.94 2.35
N LYS A 362 13.56 34.97 3.11
CA LYS A 362 12.63 35.99 3.62
C LYS A 362 11.86 36.67 2.50
N ALA A 363 12.52 37.08 1.41
CA ALA A 363 11.82 37.70 0.29
C ALA A 363 10.73 36.80 -0.33
N HIS A 364 10.95 35.48 -0.38
CA HIS A 364 9.94 34.54 -0.86
C HIS A 364 8.82 34.33 0.15
N ILE A 365 9.15 34.30 1.43
CA ILE A 365 8.17 34.22 2.53
C ILE A 365 7.26 35.46 2.53
N ASP A 366 7.83 36.65 2.30
CA ASP A 366 7.14 37.94 2.30
C ASP A 366 6.33 38.16 1.02
N ALA A 367 6.66 37.45 -0.07
CA ALA A 367 5.90 37.48 -1.32
C ALA A 367 4.51 36.82 -1.23
N GLY A 368 4.21 36.13 -0.12
CA GLY A 368 2.87 35.63 0.21
C GLY A 368 2.64 34.15 -0.11
N ALA A 369 1.39 33.71 0.01
CA ALA A 369 1.00 32.29 -0.04
C ALA A 369 1.36 31.57 -1.34
N ASN A 370 1.36 32.28 -2.48
CA ASN A 370 1.76 31.73 -3.79
C ASN A 370 3.22 31.26 -3.84
N TYR A 371 4.06 31.68 -2.89
CA TYR A 371 5.46 31.28 -2.77
C TYR A 371 5.70 30.36 -1.57
N HIS A 372 4.65 29.82 -0.95
CA HIS A 372 4.79 28.92 0.21
C HIS A 372 5.61 27.68 -0.14
N PHE A 373 5.31 27.03 -1.27
CA PHE A 373 6.08 25.89 -1.77
C PHE A 373 7.56 26.26 -1.97
N VAL A 374 7.83 27.34 -2.70
CA VAL A 374 9.20 27.81 -2.97
C VAL A 374 9.94 28.13 -1.67
N SER A 375 9.30 28.84 -0.75
CA SER A 375 9.85 29.17 0.56
C SER A 375 10.25 27.92 1.33
N ARG A 376 9.41 26.87 1.32
CA ARG A 376 9.74 25.57 1.93
C ARG A 376 10.94 24.90 1.24
N GLN A 377 10.96 24.85 -0.09
CA GLN A 377 12.08 24.29 -0.85
C GLN A 377 13.40 25.02 -0.52
N LEU A 378 13.35 26.34 -0.37
CA LEU A 378 14.50 27.15 0.04
C LEU A 378 14.89 26.88 1.50
N LEU A 379 13.95 26.75 2.44
CA LEU A 379 14.27 26.38 3.83
C LEU A 379 15.05 25.05 3.92
N LEU A 380 14.69 24.07 3.08
CA LEU A 380 15.39 22.79 2.99
C LEU A 380 16.85 22.94 2.49
N LEU A 381 17.18 24.02 1.75
CA LEU A 381 18.57 24.32 1.40
C LEU A 381 19.43 24.63 2.63
N GLY A 382 18.83 25.17 3.69
CA GLY A 382 19.53 25.50 4.92
C GLY A 382 20.23 24.31 5.57
N ALA A 383 19.71 23.08 5.38
CA ALA A 383 20.37 21.86 5.87
C ALA A 383 21.78 21.63 5.26
N MET A 384 22.06 22.25 4.11
CA MET A 384 23.30 22.12 3.35
C MET A 384 24.30 23.25 3.60
N LEU A 385 23.93 24.26 4.39
CA LEU A 385 24.81 25.37 4.78
C LEU A 385 25.62 25.04 6.04
N ASP A 386 26.74 25.75 6.19
CA ASP A 386 27.59 25.68 7.38
C ASP A 386 27.26 26.81 8.38
N TYR A 387 27.01 26.41 9.63
CA TYR A 387 26.72 27.29 10.77
C TYR A 387 27.78 27.17 11.87
N SER A 388 28.96 26.67 11.52
CA SER A 388 30.08 26.52 12.46
C SER A 388 30.56 27.87 12.98
N ASP A 389 30.58 28.90 12.13
CA ASP A 389 30.92 30.28 12.50
C ASP A 389 29.85 30.94 13.40
N SER A 390 30.32 31.73 14.38
CA SER A 390 29.46 32.36 15.39
C SER A 390 28.54 33.44 14.83
N THR A 391 29.00 34.19 13.82
CA THR A 391 28.21 35.22 13.12
C THR A 391 27.11 34.57 12.31
N SER A 392 27.46 33.59 11.47
CA SER A 392 26.50 32.81 10.68
C SER A 392 25.44 32.15 11.57
N ARG A 393 25.86 31.51 12.67
CA ARG A 393 24.95 30.88 13.62
C ARG A 393 24.02 31.88 14.29
N LYS A 394 24.52 33.06 14.68
CA LYS A 394 23.70 34.10 15.33
C LYS A 394 22.62 34.65 14.39
N VAL A 395 22.97 34.94 13.13
CA VAL A 395 22.01 35.43 12.13
C VAL A 395 20.95 34.36 11.84
N ALA A 396 21.37 33.10 11.69
CA ALA A 396 20.45 31.99 11.48
C ALA A 396 19.55 31.71 12.70
N SER A 397 20.07 31.83 13.92
CA SER A 397 19.30 31.70 15.16
C SER A 397 18.17 32.74 15.24
N SER A 398 18.46 34.00 14.91
CA SER A 398 17.43 35.05 14.83
C SER A 398 16.36 34.70 13.80
N PHE A 399 16.76 34.16 12.65
CA PHE A 399 15.80 33.76 11.61
C PHE A 399 14.93 32.56 12.06
N VAL A 400 15.50 31.58 12.76
CA VAL A 400 14.74 30.47 13.35
C VAL A 400 13.72 31.00 14.36
N GLN A 401 14.10 31.94 15.23
CA GLN A 401 13.16 32.57 16.16
C GLN A 401 12.01 33.28 15.43
N GLU A 402 12.30 34.02 14.34
CA GLU A 402 11.25 34.64 13.52
C GLU A 402 10.29 33.61 12.90
N LEU A 403 10.81 32.48 12.41
CA LEU A 403 9.99 31.41 11.84
C LEU A 403 9.09 30.75 12.89
N LEU A 404 9.60 30.54 14.11
CA LEU A 404 8.83 29.92 15.20
C LEU A 404 7.71 30.84 15.72
N HIS A 405 7.90 32.16 15.68
CA HIS A 405 6.88 33.14 16.06
C HIS A 405 5.90 33.50 14.93
N LYS A 406 6.11 32.96 13.73
CA LYS A 406 5.24 33.28 12.60
C LYS A 406 3.86 32.61 12.81
N PRO A 407 2.77 33.39 12.91
CA PRO A 407 1.46 32.83 13.20
C PRO A 407 0.95 31.97 12.03
N LEU A 408 -0.01 31.09 12.34
CA LEU A 408 -0.71 30.29 11.34
C LEU A 408 -1.47 31.19 10.36
N GLN A 409 -1.36 30.88 9.08
CA GLN A 409 -2.16 31.54 8.05
C GLN A 409 -3.62 31.08 8.16
N HIS A 410 -4.54 31.98 7.85
CA HIS A 410 -5.97 31.71 7.87
C HIS A 410 -6.67 32.40 6.70
N GLU A 411 -7.78 31.79 6.27
CA GLU A 411 -8.79 32.40 5.42
C GLU A 411 -10.00 32.79 6.28
N VAL A 412 -10.90 33.58 5.71
CA VAL A 412 -12.17 33.94 6.36
C VAL A 412 -13.28 33.29 5.55
N ASP A 413 -14.10 32.47 6.20
CA ASP A 413 -15.23 31.80 5.54
C ASP A 413 -16.38 32.80 5.24
N ASP A 414 -17.41 32.32 4.55
CA ASP A 414 -18.59 33.12 4.18
C ASP A 414 -19.35 33.67 5.41
N GLU A 415 -19.16 33.06 6.58
CA GLU A 415 -19.77 33.45 7.86
C GLU A 415 -18.90 34.44 8.66
N GLY A 416 -17.69 34.74 8.18
CA GLY A 416 -16.74 35.63 8.85
C GLY A 416 -15.83 34.95 9.87
N ASN A 417 -15.86 33.61 9.98
CA ASN A 417 -14.99 32.86 10.88
C ASN A 417 -13.60 32.67 10.24
N GLN A 418 -12.57 32.74 11.08
CA GLN A 418 -11.21 32.42 10.66
C GLN A 418 -11.04 30.90 10.53
N VAL A 419 -10.57 30.44 9.38
CA VAL A 419 -10.29 29.03 9.09
C VAL A 419 -8.80 28.90 8.79
N VAL A 420 -8.10 28.06 9.57
CA VAL A 420 -6.65 27.84 9.38
C VAL A 420 -6.37 27.23 8.01
N ILE A 421 -5.37 27.76 7.30
CA ILE A 421 -4.89 27.17 6.04
C ILE A 421 -4.04 25.93 6.36
N GLY A 422 -4.32 24.84 5.66
CA GLY A 422 -3.60 23.57 5.80
C GLY A 422 -4.13 22.67 6.92
N ASP A 423 -3.25 21.92 7.59
CA ASP A 423 -3.65 20.95 8.62
C ASP A 423 -4.00 21.60 9.99
N GLY A 424 -3.51 22.81 10.23
CA GLY A 424 -3.62 23.54 11.51
C GLY A 424 -3.01 22.82 12.72
N VAL A 425 -2.36 21.68 12.52
CA VAL A 425 -1.77 20.83 13.57
C VAL A 425 -0.28 21.10 13.70
N ASN A 426 0.39 21.35 12.58
CA ASN A 426 1.82 21.56 12.50
C ASN A 426 2.16 23.06 12.40
N LEU A 427 3.41 23.41 12.74
CA LEU A 427 3.89 24.78 12.58
C LEU A 427 3.66 25.26 11.13
N GLY A 428 3.10 26.46 10.97
CA GLY A 428 2.78 27.02 9.66
C GLY A 428 1.55 26.43 8.98
N GLY A 429 0.86 25.47 9.61
CA GLY A 429 -0.32 24.80 9.06
C GLY A 429 0.03 23.70 8.05
N ASP A 430 1.31 23.32 7.94
CA ASP A 430 1.77 22.34 6.97
C ASP A 430 2.87 21.48 7.59
N LYS A 431 2.72 20.15 7.52
CA LYS A 431 3.70 19.22 8.08
C LYS A 431 5.07 19.39 7.43
N ASP A 432 5.12 19.48 6.11
CA ASP A 432 6.40 19.55 5.41
C ASP A 432 7.13 20.87 5.70
N TRP A 433 6.39 21.97 5.90
CA TRP A 433 6.93 23.24 6.38
C TRP A 433 7.53 23.08 7.79
N ALA A 434 6.78 22.48 8.73
CA ALA A 434 7.26 22.24 10.09
C ALA A 434 8.52 21.36 10.09
N ASP A 435 8.59 20.35 9.23
CA ASP A 435 9.77 19.49 9.05
C ASP A 435 10.96 20.30 8.51
N ALA A 436 10.76 21.20 7.55
CA ALA A 436 11.81 22.08 7.03
C ALA A 436 12.34 23.06 8.10
N VAL A 437 11.44 23.69 8.87
CA VAL A 437 11.83 24.59 9.97
C VAL A 437 12.57 23.83 11.07
N SER A 438 12.08 22.66 11.47
CA SER A 438 12.72 21.87 12.52
C SER A 438 14.10 21.34 12.09
N SER A 439 14.26 20.97 10.82
CA SER A 439 15.54 20.57 10.23
C SER A 439 16.55 21.70 10.27
N LEU A 440 16.15 22.91 9.85
CA LEU A 440 16.97 24.11 9.94
C LEU A 440 17.33 24.43 11.39
N ALA A 441 16.35 24.44 12.30
CA ALA A 441 16.56 24.73 13.71
C ALA A 441 17.56 23.77 14.35
N ARG A 442 17.46 22.45 14.10
CA ARG A 442 18.45 21.47 14.58
C ARG A 442 19.83 21.65 13.96
N LYS A 443 19.92 22.11 12.72
CA LYS A 443 21.19 22.36 12.05
C LYS A 443 21.89 23.61 12.63
N VAL A 444 21.13 24.65 12.95
CA VAL A 444 21.62 25.88 13.59
C VAL A 444 21.97 25.66 15.06
N HIS A 445 21.12 24.91 15.77
CA HIS A 445 21.24 24.56 17.20
C HIS A 445 21.68 23.10 17.37
N ALA A 446 22.84 22.77 16.82
CA ALA A 446 23.31 21.39 16.71
C ALA A 446 23.84 20.79 18.03
N ALA A 447 24.17 21.62 19.03
CA ALA A 447 24.65 21.08 20.30
C ALA A 447 23.49 20.51 21.14
N THR A 448 23.78 19.47 21.92
CA THR A 448 22.79 18.77 22.74
C THR A 448 22.02 19.74 23.64
N GLY A 449 20.70 19.80 23.50
CA GLY A 449 19.82 20.63 24.33
C GLY A 449 19.66 22.08 23.88
N GLU A 450 20.40 22.56 22.87
CA GLU A 450 20.23 23.94 22.36
C GLU A 450 18.92 24.11 21.61
N PHE A 451 18.53 23.12 20.80
CA PHE A 451 17.25 23.13 20.08
C PHE A 451 16.07 23.22 21.05
N GLU A 452 16.06 22.34 22.06
CA GLU A 452 15.01 22.33 23.08
C GLU A 452 14.95 23.65 23.83
N GLU A 453 16.09 24.23 24.21
CA GLU A 453 16.13 25.52 24.91
C GLU A 453 15.46 26.64 24.12
N VAL A 454 15.85 26.79 22.85
CA VAL A 454 15.35 27.86 21.99
C VAL A 454 13.85 27.71 21.75
N VAL A 455 13.38 26.49 21.47
CA VAL A 455 11.96 26.26 21.19
C VAL A 455 11.11 26.39 22.46
N VAL A 456 11.59 25.94 23.62
CA VAL A 456 10.88 26.10 24.90
C VAL A 456 10.73 27.56 25.29
N GLN A 457 11.76 28.39 25.05
CA GLN A 457 11.66 29.83 25.28
C GLN A 457 10.54 30.46 24.43
N VAL A 458 10.44 30.09 23.15
CA VAL A 458 9.34 30.55 22.29
C VAL A 458 7.98 30.06 22.81
N ILE A 459 7.88 28.81 23.25
CA ILE A 459 6.64 28.28 23.82
C ILE A 459 6.25 29.02 25.09
N GLU A 460 7.20 29.43 25.94
CA GLU A 460 6.91 30.22 27.16
C GLU A 460 6.21 31.54 26.82
N GLU A 461 6.76 32.27 25.85
CA GLU A 461 6.21 33.53 25.36
C GLU A 461 4.81 33.32 24.74
N LEU A 462 4.64 32.30 23.90
CA LEU A 462 3.36 31.99 23.25
C LEU A 462 2.30 31.43 24.22
N ALA A 463 2.72 30.74 25.27
CA ALA A 463 1.82 30.14 26.26
C ALA A 463 1.28 31.17 27.27
N GLN A 464 1.93 32.33 27.42
CA GLN A 464 1.50 33.38 28.33
C GLN A 464 0.01 33.78 28.15
N PRO A 465 -0.46 34.20 26.96
CA PRO A 465 -1.87 34.56 26.77
C PRO A 465 -2.82 33.37 26.96
N CYS A 466 -2.35 32.13 26.71
CA CYS A 466 -3.12 30.91 26.93
C CYS A 466 -3.38 30.69 28.44
N ARG A 467 -2.35 30.89 29.28
CA ARG A 467 -2.42 30.77 30.74
C ARG A 467 -3.27 31.86 31.37
N GLU A 468 -3.16 33.08 30.86
CA GLU A 468 -3.94 34.25 31.31
C GLU A 468 -5.39 34.22 30.82
N ARG A 469 -5.77 33.26 29.96
CA ARG A 469 -7.09 33.13 29.33
C ARG A 469 -7.47 34.34 28.48
N THR A 470 -6.48 34.99 27.91
CA THR A 470 -6.63 36.13 26.98
C THR A 470 -6.40 35.71 25.53
N ALA A 471 -5.85 34.52 25.29
CA ALA A 471 -5.61 33.99 23.97
C ALA A 471 -6.91 33.71 23.20
N ASP A 472 -6.93 34.13 21.92
CA ASP A 472 -7.89 33.62 20.95
C ASP A 472 -7.53 32.20 20.50
N PHE A 473 -8.40 31.57 19.71
CA PHE A 473 -8.19 30.19 19.28
C PHE A 473 -6.97 30.05 18.33
N MET A 474 -6.62 31.09 17.55
CA MET A 474 -5.46 31.07 16.66
C MET A 474 -4.15 31.11 17.44
N GLN A 475 -4.08 31.89 18.51
CA GLN A 475 -2.96 31.94 19.43
C GLN A 475 -2.77 30.60 20.15
N TRP A 476 -3.86 29.95 20.58
CA TRP A 476 -3.83 28.58 21.11
C TRP A 476 -3.27 27.59 20.08
N MET A 477 -3.77 27.64 18.85
CA MET A 477 -3.34 26.74 17.78
C MET A 477 -1.86 26.93 17.46
N HIS A 478 -1.38 28.17 17.37
CA HIS A 478 0.03 28.46 17.12
C HIS A 478 0.93 27.96 18.26
N CYS A 479 0.58 28.26 19.52
CA CYS A 479 1.32 27.78 20.69
C CYS A 479 1.41 26.24 20.73
N LEU A 480 0.29 25.55 20.47
CA LEU A 480 0.25 24.09 20.43
C LEU A 480 0.99 23.50 19.22
N ALA A 481 1.02 24.18 18.08
CA ALA A 481 1.79 23.76 16.91
C ALA A 481 3.31 23.82 17.16
N VAL A 482 3.80 24.90 17.80
CA VAL A 482 5.22 25.00 18.23
C VAL A 482 5.52 23.94 19.30
N THR A 483 4.59 23.70 20.23
CA THR A 483 4.71 22.63 21.24
C THR A 483 4.79 21.26 20.57
N GLY A 484 3.98 20.99 19.56
CA GLY A 484 4.04 19.77 18.76
C GLY A 484 5.39 19.59 18.08
N LEU A 485 5.93 20.66 17.48
CA LEU A 485 7.26 20.67 16.86
C LEU A 485 8.37 20.33 17.86
N LEU A 486 8.32 20.88 19.08
CA LEU A 486 9.25 20.52 20.16
C LEU A 486 9.15 19.03 20.49
N LEU A 487 7.94 18.54 20.76
CA LEU A 487 7.72 17.18 21.25
C LEU A 487 8.07 16.12 20.18
N GLU A 488 7.80 16.35 18.90
CA GLU A 488 8.18 15.41 17.83
C GLU A 488 9.69 15.29 17.63
N ASN A 489 10.44 16.36 17.94
CA ASN A 489 11.86 16.45 17.66
C ASN A 489 12.74 16.28 18.93
N SER A 490 12.10 16.09 20.09
CA SER A 490 12.78 15.82 21.36
C SER A 490 12.98 14.33 21.58
N LYS A 491 14.10 13.94 22.20
CA LYS A 491 14.36 12.53 22.57
C LYS A 491 13.80 12.14 23.94
N SER A 492 13.64 13.10 24.85
CA SER A 492 13.17 12.88 26.21
C SER A 492 12.72 14.18 26.86
N LEU A 493 11.76 14.11 27.80
CA LEU A 493 11.34 15.24 28.63
C LEU A 493 12.43 15.74 29.59
N GLN A 494 13.51 14.97 29.81
CA GLN A 494 14.61 15.40 30.69
C GLN A 494 15.32 16.67 30.20
N GLY A 495 15.34 16.90 28.88
CA GLY A 495 15.95 18.11 28.30
C GLY A 495 15.23 19.41 28.70
N LEU A 496 13.98 19.29 29.17
CA LEU A 496 13.12 20.40 29.59
C LEU A 496 13.26 20.70 31.11
N GLN A 497 13.96 19.87 31.87
CA GLN A 497 14.09 20.04 33.31
C GLN A 497 14.92 21.28 33.63
N GLY A 498 14.37 22.21 34.44
CA GLY A 498 15.05 23.47 34.77
C GLY A 498 15.16 24.48 33.62
N ARG A 499 14.36 24.30 32.55
CA ARG A 499 14.21 25.27 31.45
C ARG A 499 13.01 26.19 31.72
N ALA A 500 12.78 27.12 30.78
CA ALA A 500 11.70 28.10 30.81
C ALA A 500 10.30 27.51 31.10
N ILE A 501 9.99 26.31 30.60
CA ILE A 501 8.79 25.55 30.96
C ILE A 501 9.17 24.13 31.34
N GLU A 502 8.78 23.69 32.54
CA GLU A 502 8.97 22.31 32.98
C GLU A 502 7.91 21.35 32.38
N PRO A 503 8.19 20.04 32.24
CA PRO A 503 7.23 19.07 31.71
C PRO A 503 5.88 19.04 32.44
N SER A 504 5.89 19.16 33.77
CA SER A 504 4.68 19.19 34.59
C SER A 504 3.83 20.44 34.31
N GLU A 505 4.49 21.59 34.18
CA GLU A 505 3.87 22.85 33.82
C GLU A 505 3.31 22.81 32.40
N LEU A 506 4.04 22.25 31.44
CA LEU A 506 3.57 22.07 30.06
C LEU A 506 2.29 21.23 30.02
N LEU A 507 2.25 20.11 30.75
CA LEU A 507 1.09 19.23 30.82
C LEU A 507 -0.12 19.94 31.47
N GLN A 508 0.08 20.56 32.64
CA GLN A 508 -1.02 21.09 33.46
C GLN A 508 -1.52 22.47 33.02
N SER A 509 -0.64 23.34 32.51
CA SER A 509 -0.98 24.72 32.16
C SER A 509 -1.37 24.90 30.69
N LEU A 510 -0.95 23.99 29.80
CA LEU A 510 -1.17 24.12 28.36
C LEU A 510 -1.91 22.92 27.76
N LEU A 511 -1.37 21.70 27.88
CA LEU A 511 -1.90 20.54 27.15
C LEU A 511 -3.28 20.08 27.65
N LEU A 512 -3.45 19.89 28.98
CA LEU A 512 -4.74 19.49 29.55
C LEU A 512 -5.83 20.57 29.39
N PRO A 513 -5.56 21.87 29.60
CA PRO A 513 -6.51 22.93 29.28
C PRO A 513 -6.86 22.98 27.78
N GLY A 514 -5.88 22.84 26.89
CA GLY A 514 -6.10 22.80 25.45
C GLY A 514 -7.01 21.65 25.02
N ALA A 515 -6.82 20.45 25.59
CA ALA A 515 -7.64 19.27 25.31
C ALA A 515 -9.10 19.41 25.81
N LYS A 516 -9.38 20.37 26.70
CA LYS A 516 -10.71 20.71 27.23
C LYS A 516 -11.24 22.04 26.70
N HIS A 517 -10.57 22.65 25.72
CA HIS A 517 -10.89 23.96 25.19
C HIS A 517 -12.25 23.98 24.48
N GLY A 518 -12.92 25.14 24.36
CA GLY A 518 -14.22 25.23 23.68
C GLY A 518 -14.17 25.03 22.15
N HIS A 519 -13.02 25.31 21.54
CA HIS A 519 -12.79 25.19 20.10
C HIS A 519 -12.27 23.79 19.72
N LEU A 520 -12.89 23.16 18.72
CA LEU A 520 -12.60 21.78 18.34
C LEU A 520 -11.17 21.59 17.81
N ASP A 521 -10.66 22.53 17.01
CA ASP A 521 -9.30 22.41 16.50
C ASP A 521 -8.25 22.51 17.62
N VAL A 522 -8.47 23.37 18.61
CA VAL A 522 -7.58 23.48 19.77
C VAL A 522 -7.56 22.17 20.55
N GLN A 523 -8.73 21.54 20.77
CA GLN A 523 -8.80 20.22 21.38
C GLN A 523 -8.01 19.18 20.57
N ARG A 524 -8.22 19.15 19.24
CA ARG A 524 -7.58 18.19 18.33
C ARG A 524 -6.04 18.29 18.39
N VAL A 525 -5.49 19.49 18.28
CA VAL A 525 -4.03 19.71 18.33
C VAL A 525 -3.48 19.40 19.72
N ALA A 526 -4.18 19.80 20.79
CA ALA A 526 -3.78 19.49 22.16
C ALA A 526 -3.75 17.99 22.44
N ILE A 527 -4.72 17.22 21.93
CA ILE A 527 -4.75 15.76 22.06
C ILE A 527 -3.57 15.11 21.34
N ARG A 528 -3.20 15.62 20.15
CA ARG A 528 -1.97 15.17 19.49
C ARG A 528 -0.74 15.44 20.35
N CYS A 529 -0.61 16.65 20.89
CA CYS A 529 0.50 17.02 21.76
C CYS A 529 0.52 16.19 23.05
N LEU A 530 -0.65 15.83 23.62
CA LEU A 530 -0.73 14.86 24.71
C LEU A 530 -0.19 13.49 24.31
N GLY A 531 -0.56 12.98 23.13
CA GLY A 531 0.00 11.74 22.60
C GLY A 531 1.53 11.77 22.51
N LEU A 532 2.07 12.82 21.89
CA LEU A 532 3.52 13.03 21.75
C LEU A 532 4.22 13.17 23.13
N PHE A 533 3.64 13.94 24.04
CA PHE A 533 4.13 14.08 25.40
C PHE A 533 4.19 12.72 26.10
N GLY A 534 3.14 11.92 25.98
CA GLY A 534 3.05 10.58 26.55
C GLY A 534 4.14 9.62 26.04
N LEU A 535 4.56 9.75 24.77
CA LEU A 535 5.67 8.97 24.21
C LEU A 535 7.03 9.36 24.81
N LEU A 536 7.20 10.61 25.24
CA LEU A 536 8.44 11.10 25.85
C LEU A 536 8.50 10.88 27.37
N GLU A 537 7.36 10.55 28.01
CA GLU A 537 7.34 10.17 29.41
C GLU A 537 8.07 8.83 29.64
N ARG A 538 8.67 8.66 30.82
CA ARG A 538 9.22 7.35 31.23
C ARG A 538 8.13 6.35 31.57
N LYS A 539 7.00 6.85 32.08
CA LYS A 539 5.78 6.12 32.40
C LYS A 539 4.59 7.05 32.14
N PRO A 540 3.48 6.54 31.61
CA PRO A 540 2.35 7.40 31.28
C PRO A 540 1.72 8.00 32.54
N SER A 541 1.47 9.30 32.51
CA SER A 541 0.77 10.02 33.59
C SER A 541 -0.73 9.70 33.63
N LYS A 542 -1.30 9.65 34.84
CA LYS A 542 -2.73 9.33 35.04
C LYS A 542 -3.63 10.33 34.31
N GLU A 543 -3.34 11.61 34.45
CA GLU A 543 -4.12 12.71 33.88
C GLU A 543 -4.14 12.66 32.35
N LEU A 544 -3.00 12.31 31.73
CA LEU A 544 -2.86 12.17 30.29
C LEU A 544 -3.70 11.00 29.77
N VAL A 545 -3.53 9.80 30.35
CA VAL A 545 -4.27 8.61 29.91
C VAL A 545 -5.77 8.81 30.09
N MET A 546 -6.18 9.40 31.21
CA MET A 546 -7.58 9.75 31.47
C MET A 546 -8.13 10.73 30.41
N GLN A 547 -7.41 11.80 30.08
CA GLN A 547 -7.85 12.77 29.08
C GLN A 547 -7.93 12.16 27.68
N LEU A 548 -6.94 11.37 27.27
CA LEU A 548 -6.96 10.66 25.98
C LEU A 548 -8.14 9.71 25.89
N THR A 549 -8.46 9.02 26.99
CA THR A 549 -9.56 8.06 27.05
C THR A 549 -10.93 8.75 26.94
N ILE A 550 -11.13 9.85 27.67
CA ILE A 550 -12.32 10.70 27.55
C ILE A 550 -12.48 11.23 26.12
N SER A 551 -11.37 11.65 25.50
CA SER A 551 -11.37 12.19 24.15
C SER A 551 -11.68 11.12 23.09
N PHE A 552 -11.24 9.88 23.30
CA PHE A 552 -11.58 8.74 22.44
C PHE A 552 -13.07 8.40 22.50
N ALA A 553 -13.67 8.50 23.69
CA ALA A 553 -15.10 8.29 23.89
C ALA A 553 -15.99 9.41 23.31
N SER A 554 -15.40 10.49 22.81
CA SER A 554 -16.13 11.61 22.20
C SER A 554 -16.95 11.18 20.99
N ASP A 555 -18.12 11.81 20.83
CA ASP A 555 -18.97 11.66 19.65
C ASP A 555 -18.47 12.46 18.43
N LEU A 556 -17.44 13.29 18.63
CA LEU A 556 -16.87 14.14 17.59
C LEU A 556 -15.71 13.43 16.86
N PRO A 557 -15.85 13.07 15.57
CA PRO A 557 -14.86 12.28 14.85
C PRO A 557 -13.43 12.86 14.86
N PRO A 558 -13.18 14.16 14.63
CA PRO A 558 -11.81 14.69 14.63
C PRO A 558 -11.08 14.49 15.97
N ILE A 559 -11.82 14.50 17.07
CA ILE A 559 -11.32 14.33 18.43
C ILE A 559 -11.06 12.84 18.71
N SER A 560 -12.05 11.98 18.42
CA SER A 560 -11.91 10.54 18.66
C SER A 560 -10.87 9.89 17.75
N ILE A 561 -10.72 10.35 16.50
CA ILE A 561 -9.66 9.93 15.57
C ILE A 561 -8.27 10.26 16.14
N MET A 562 -8.04 11.49 16.58
CA MET A 562 -6.73 11.88 17.11
C MET A 562 -6.43 11.20 18.44
N ALA A 563 -7.41 11.10 19.34
CA ALA A 563 -7.27 10.39 20.60
C ALA A 563 -7.02 8.88 20.39
N CYS A 564 -7.66 8.27 19.40
CA CYS A 564 -7.43 6.88 19.03
C CYS A 564 -5.98 6.65 18.56
N LYS A 565 -5.45 7.52 17.68
CA LYS A 565 -4.05 7.47 17.24
C LYS A 565 -3.11 7.56 18.45
N ALA A 566 -3.32 8.56 19.31
CA ALA A 566 -2.51 8.78 20.50
C ALA A 566 -2.55 7.60 21.49
N LEU A 567 -3.73 7.03 21.77
CA LEU A 567 -3.87 5.88 22.68
C LEU A 567 -3.17 4.64 22.16
N ILE A 568 -3.27 4.35 20.85
CA ILE A 568 -2.58 3.22 20.24
C ILE A 568 -1.07 3.39 20.35
N ASP A 569 -0.55 4.58 20.03
CA ASP A 569 0.89 4.86 20.09
C ASP A 569 1.41 4.76 21.54
N VAL A 570 0.70 5.34 22.51
CA VAL A 570 1.03 5.24 23.95
C VAL A 570 0.97 3.79 24.43
N ALA A 571 -0.04 3.01 24.01
CA ALA A 571 -0.18 1.59 24.36
C ALA A 571 0.94 0.74 23.76
N MET A 572 1.36 1.02 22.51
CA MET A 572 2.46 0.33 21.86
C MET A 572 3.82 0.70 22.45
N TRP A 573 3.98 1.94 22.91
CA TRP A 573 5.24 2.42 23.46
C TRP A 573 5.48 1.92 24.89
N HIS A 574 4.47 2.06 25.78
CA HIS A 574 4.57 1.69 27.19
C HIS A 574 4.13 0.25 27.48
N GLY A 575 3.33 -0.33 26.61
CA GLY A 575 2.61 -1.59 26.85
C GLY A 575 1.21 -1.33 27.44
N PRO A 576 0.15 -2.03 26.97
CA PRO A 576 -1.23 -1.75 27.39
C PRO A 576 -1.45 -1.83 28.91
N GLN A 577 -0.75 -2.73 29.59
CA GLN A 577 -0.87 -2.90 31.04
C GLN A 577 -0.25 -1.77 31.85
N GLU A 578 0.84 -1.15 31.38
CA GLU A 578 1.41 0.02 32.06
C GLU A 578 0.49 1.23 31.92
N VAL A 579 -0.23 1.33 30.80
CA VAL A 579 -1.27 2.35 30.59
C VAL A 579 -2.45 2.12 31.54
N ASP A 580 -2.94 0.89 31.67
CA ASP A 580 -4.00 0.56 32.64
C ASP A 580 -3.57 0.84 34.10
N LYS A 581 -2.32 0.51 34.45
CA LYS A 581 -1.77 0.80 35.79
C LYS A 581 -1.78 2.30 36.12
N ALA A 582 -1.62 3.17 35.11
CA ALA A 582 -1.65 4.61 35.31
C ALA A 582 -3.05 5.12 35.73
N LEU A 583 -4.13 4.49 35.24
CA LEU A 583 -5.51 4.85 35.57
C LEU A 583 -5.90 4.44 37.01
N GLY A 584 -5.37 3.31 37.49
CA GLY A 584 -5.69 2.74 38.79
C GLY A 584 -7.07 2.04 38.85
N GLN A 585 -7.27 1.14 39.82
CA GLN A 585 -8.47 0.28 39.91
C GLN A 585 -9.76 1.00 40.36
N GLU A 586 -9.68 2.26 40.81
CA GLU A 586 -10.77 2.92 41.58
C GLU A 586 -11.78 3.75 40.75
N HIS A 587 -11.53 4.02 39.45
CA HIS A 587 -12.32 5.01 38.69
C HIS A 587 -13.15 4.50 37.52
N VAL A 588 -13.36 3.17 37.43
CA VAL A 588 -14.34 2.54 36.52
C VAL A 588 -15.76 3.09 36.71
N SER A 589 -16.04 3.80 37.81
CA SER A 589 -17.31 4.44 38.16
C SER A 589 -17.63 5.74 37.40
N GLN A 590 -16.66 6.62 37.11
CA GLN A 590 -16.91 7.81 36.28
C GLN A 590 -17.02 7.48 34.79
N PHE A 591 -16.48 6.32 34.39
CA PHE A 591 -16.75 5.70 33.11
C PHE A 591 -18.21 5.21 32.98
N GLU A 592 -18.94 4.95 34.07
CA GLU A 592 -20.30 4.40 33.96
C GLU A 592 -21.35 5.40 33.45
N ASP A 593 -21.17 6.70 33.70
CA ASP A 593 -22.06 7.72 33.14
C ASP A 593 -21.85 7.90 31.63
N SER A 594 -20.66 7.56 31.12
CA SER A 594 -20.33 7.53 29.68
C SER A 594 -20.50 6.12 29.03
N LYS A 595 -20.65 5.05 29.82
CA LYS A 595 -21.00 3.68 29.35
C LYS A 595 -22.38 3.59 28.70
N ASN A 596 -23.27 4.58 28.87
CA ASN A 596 -24.55 4.57 28.16
C ASN A 596 -24.40 4.65 26.62
N ALA A 597 -23.18 4.91 26.10
CA ALA A 597 -22.84 4.82 24.68
C ALA A 597 -22.06 3.54 24.28
N PHE A 598 -21.58 2.73 25.23
CA PHE A 598 -20.69 1.60 25.00
C PHE A 598 -21.21 0.33 25.69
N ASN A 599 -21.64 -0.66 24.91
CA ASN A 599 -21.72 -2.05 25.39
C ASN A 599 -20.43 -2.75 24.99
N PRO A 600 -19.37 -2.78 25.83
CA PRO A 600 -18.16 -3.51 25.50
C PRO A 600 -18.46 -5.00 25.54
N GLU A 601 -18.44 -5.68 24.39
CA GLU A 601 -18.14 -7.11 24.37
C GLU A 601 -16.74 -7.27 24.99
N LYS A 602 -16.67 -7.78 26.22
CA LYS A 602 -15.38 -8.00 26.90
C LYS A 602 -14.57 -9.01 26.11
N ILE A 603 -13.38 -8.61 25.64
CA ILE A 603 -12.46 -9.51 24.97
C ILE A 603 -11.65 -10.29 26.02
N SER A 604 -11.39 -9.68 27.18
CA SER A 604 -10.71 -10.31 28.32
C SER A 604 -11.61 -11.29 29.06
N ASP A 605 -11.03 -12.40 29.53
CA ASP A 605 -11.67 -13.22 30.57
C ASP A 605 -11.51 -12.51 31.94
N ALA A 606 -12.40 -12.78 32.91
CA ALA A 606 -12.49 -12.06 34.18
C ALA A 606 -11.19 -11.98 35.00
N ASP A 607 -10.22 -12.88 34.76
CA ASP A 607 -8.94 -12.97 35.47
C ASP A 607 -7.77 -12.21 34.81
N SER A 608 -7.96 -11.58 33.64
CA SER A 608 -6.88 -10.94 32.86
C SER A 608 -7.33 -9.66 32.15
N ASN A 609 -8.12 -8.83 32.84
CA ASN A 609 -8.81 -7.69 32.26
C ASN A 609 -7.82 -6.58 31.86
N VAL A 610 -7.64 -6.35 30.55
CA VAL A 610 -6.86 -5.21 30.02
C VAL A 610 -7.87 -4.19 29.50
N GLU A 611 -8.19 -3.22 30.36
CA GLU A 611 -9.33 -2.31 30.17
C GLU A 611 -9.17 -1.44 28.94
N LEU A 612 -7.94 -0.97 28.66
CA LEU A 612 -7.64 -0.19 27.47
C LEU A 612 -7.90 -0.98 26.18
N LEU A 613 -7.49 -2.25 26.10
CA LEU A 613 -7.69 -3.04 24.88
C LEU A 613 -9.16 -3.39 24.66
N ASP A 614 -9.90 -3.65 25.73
CA ASP A 614 -11.36 -3.82 25.67
C ASP A 614 -12.06 -2.56 25.17
N LEU A 615 -11.66 -1.38 25.67
CA LEU A 615 -12.16 -0.08 25.21
C LEU A 615 -11.87 0.15 23.71
N LEU A 616 -10.62 -0.04 23.29
CA LEU A 616 -10.22 0.15 21.89
C LEU A 616 -10.93 -0.82 20.96
N TYR A 617 -11.16 -2.06 21.39
CA TYR A 617 -11.88 -3.05 20.59
C TYR A 617 -13.36 -2.75 20.45
N ALA A 618 -14.00 -2.25 21.52
CA ALA A 618 -15.39 -1.77 21.44
C ALA A 618 -15.54 -0.66 20.37
N GLY A 619 -14.48 0.13 20.15
CA GLY A 619 -14.44 1.13 19.08
C GLY A 619 -14.51 0.56 17.66
N LEU A 620 -14.19 -0.73 17.43
CA LEU A 620 -14.25 -1.36 16.10
C LEU A 620 -15.69 -1.54 15.59
N ASP A 621 -16.67 -1.60 16.48
CA ASP A 621 -18.08 -1.89 16.19
C ASP A 621 -18.96 -0.63 16.12
N ARG A 622 -18.36 0.57 16.27
CA ARG A 622 -19.09 1.83 16.26
C ARG A 622 -19.43 2.29 14.84
N ASN A 623 -20.61 1.90 14.36
CA ASN A 623 -21.13 2.19 13.02
C ASN A 623 -21.38 3.69 12.72
N ASP A 624 -21.51 4.55 13.74
CA ASP A 624 -21.80 5.98 13.56
C ASP A 624 -20.59 6.79 13.08
N TRP A 625 -19.37 6.25 13.26
CA TRP A 625 -18.13 6.86 12.79
C TRP A 625 -17.85 6.62 11.30
N ALA A 626 -18.64 5.77 10.63
CA ALA A 626 -18.49 5.48 9.20
C ALA A 626 -19.25 6.46 8.30
N LYS A 627 -20.16 7.28 8.84
CA LYS A 627 -21.08 8.14 8.05
C LYS A 627 -20.69 9.61 8.00
N SER A 628 -19.63 10.01 8.70
CA SER A 628 -19.38 11.42 9.04
C SER A 628 -17.94 11.87 8.79
N VAL A 629 -17.43 11.80 7.56
CA VAL A 629 -16.32 12.71 7.20
C VAL A 629 -16.39 13.11 5.72
N GLN A 630 -16.50 14.42 5.48
CA GLN A 630 -16.28 15.07 4.17
C GLN A 630 -14.78 15.31 3.89
N HIS A 631 -13.87 14.77 4.70
CA HIS A 631 -12.43 14.89 4.52
C HIS A 631 -11.74 13.55 4.84
N ASP A 632 -11.14 12.97 3.80
CA ASP A 632 -10.35 11.73 3.78
C ASP A 632 -11.05 10.43 4.24
N GLU A 633 -11.55 9.66 3.26
CA GLU A 633 -12.15 8.33 3.46
C GLU A 633 -11.20 7.31 4.15
N ASN A 634 -9.90 7.62 4.28
CA ASN A 634 -8.89 6.72 4.83
C ASN A 634 -8.67 6.86 6.35
N GLU A 635 -9.17 7.91 7.01
CA GLU A 635 -8.87 8.19 8.43
C GLU A 635 -10.02 7.85 9.40
N THR A 636 -10.76 6.77 9.16
CA THR A 636 -11.79 6.35 10.11
C THR A 636 -11.17 5.74 11.37
N VAL A 637 -11.84 5.90 12.52
CA VAL A 637 -11.41 5.25 13.77
C VAL A 637 -11.29 3.73 13.60
N GLN A 638 -12.21 3.10 12.86
CA GLN A 638 -12.15 1.66 12.57
C GLN A 638 -10.87 1.28 11.81
N ALA A 639 -10.47 2.06 10.80
CA ALA A 639 -9.25 1.80 10.03
C ALA A 639 -7.99 1.95 10.91
N ILE A 640 -7.94 2.99 11.74
CA ILE A 640 -6.83 3.28 12.66
C ILE A 640 -6.71 2.18 13.72
N LEU A 641 -7.82 1.77 14.33
CA LEU A 641 -7.86 0.67 15.30
C LEU A 641 -7.40 -0.65 14.66
N CYS A 642 -7.86 -0.96 13.45
CA CYS A 642 -7.43 -2.19 12.77
C CYS A 642 -5.92 -2.20 12.50
N GLU A 643 -5.36 -1.07 12.06
CA GLU A 643 -3.90 -0.93 11.88
C GLU A 643 -3.16 -1.03 13.21
N GLY A 644 -3.64 -0.37 14.26
CA GLY A 644 -3.05 -0.43 15.60
C GLY A 644 -3.08 -1.83 16.20
N PHE A 645 -4.20 -2.53 16.09
CA PHE A 645 -4.30 -3.93 16.53
C PHE A 645 -3.38 -4.85 15.73
N ALA A 646 -3.25 -4.66 14.42
CA ALA A 646 -2.27 -5.39 13.62
C ALA A 646 -0.84 -5.15 14.14
N LYS A 647 -0.46 -3.90 14.45
CA LYS A 647 0.84 -3.57 15.04
C LYS A 647 1.04 -4.17 16.43
N ILE A 648 0.04 -4.13 17.31
CA ILE A 648 0.08 -4.76 18.64
C ILE A 648 0.28 -6.27 18.50
N LEU A 649 -0.40 -6.93 17.57
CA LEU A 649 -0.23 -8.35 17.29
C LEU A 649 1.17 -8.68 16.76
N LEU A 650 1.74 -7.86 15.87
CA LEU A 650 3.13 -8.01 15.40
C LEU A 650 4.14 -7.93 16.54
N LEU A 651 3.87 -7.09 17.55
CA LEU A 651 4.71 -6.90 18.73
C LEU A 651 4.31 -7.78 19.91
N SER A 652 3.41 -8.74 19.73
CA SER A 652 2.77 -9.46 20.84
C SER A 652 3.75 -10.18 21.78
N GLU A 653 4.91 -10.61 21.28
CA GLU A 653 5.97 -11.24 22.09
C GLU A 653 6.62 -10.27 23.09
N LYS A 654 6.58 -8.96 22.83
CA LYS A 654 7.01 -7.93 23.79
C LYS A 654 6.04 -7.77 24.96
N TYR A 655 4.80 -8.20 24.79
CA TYR A 655 3.74 -8.13 25.79
C TYR A 655 3.44 -9.53 26.37
N SER A 656 4.46 -10.18 26.93
CA SER A 656 4.37 -11.56 27.45
C SER A 656 3.30 -11.76 28.53
N SER A 657 2.86 -10.66 29.14
CA SER A 657 1.82 -10.62 30.15
C SER A 657 0.39 -10.57 29.59
N LEU A 658 0.21 -10.40 28.27
CA LEU A 658 -1.09 -10.47 27.62
C LEU A 658 -1.48 -11.93 27.33
N PRO A 659 -2.72 -12.34 27.63
CA PRO A 659 -3.18 -13.70 27.33
C PRO A 659 -3.17 -13.98 25.81
N THR A 660 -2.68 -15.15 25.40
CA THR A 660 -2.72 -15.60 24.00
C THR A 660 -4.15 -15.69 23.43
N SER A 661 -5.16 -15.86 24.29
CA SER A 661 -6.57 -15.85 23.90
C SER A 661 -7.00 -14.50 23.33
N LEU A 662 -6.54 -13.40 23.94
CA LEU A 662 -6.80 -12.03 23.48
C LEU A 662 -6.29 -11.82 22.06
N HIS A 663 -5.05 -12.26 21.79
CA HIS A 663 -4.45 -12.17 20.45
C HIS A 663 -5.26 -12.92 19.39
N SER A 664 -5.75 -14.12 19.72
CA SER A 664 -6.57 -14.91 18.79
C SER A 664 -7.93 -14.27 18.49
N ARG A 665 -8.56 -13.60 19.47
CA ARG A 665 -9.83 -12.88 19.29
C ARG A 665 -9.65 -11.63 18.41
N ILE A 666 -8.61 -10.82 18.69
CA ILE A 666 -8.27 -9.65 17.87
C ILE A 666 -7.97 -10.08 16.43
N LEU A 667 -7.14 -11.12 16.24
CA LEU A 667 -6.82 -11.65 14.92
C LEU A 667 -8.08 -12.12 14.16
N ALA A 668 -8.98 -12.82 14.84
CA ALA A 668 -10.24 -13.25 14.24
C ALA A 668 -11.07 -12.05 13.75
N LYS A 669 -11.21 -11.00 14.59
CA LYS A 669 -11.93 -9.77 14.22
C LYS A 669 -11.31 -9.08 13.01
N LEU A 670 -9.98 -8.95 12.94
CA LEU A 670 -9.30 -8.36 11.78
C LEU A 670 -9.55 -9.15 10.49
N ILE A 671 -9.52 -10.49 10.55
CA ILE A 671 -9.82 -11.34 9.38
C ILE A 671 -11.29 -11.17 8.95
N ILE A 672 -12.22 -11.12 9.90
CA ILE A 672 -13.65 -10.89 9.62
C ILE A 672 -13.84 -9.54 8.92
N LEU A 673 -13.24 -8.47 9.45
CA LEU A 673 -13.32 -7.12 8.87
C LEU A 673 -12.67 -7.06 7.48
N TYR A 674 -11.56 -7.76 7.24
CA TYR A 674 -10.92 -7.81 5.93
C TYR A 674 -11.82 -8.42 4.83
N PHE A 675 -12.59 -9.46 5.17
CA PHE A 675 -13.55 -10.10 4.27
C PHE A 675 -14.98 -9.52 4.36
N SER A 676 -15.21 -8.52 5.23
CA SER A 676 -16.50 -7.82 5.34
C SER A 676 -16.81 -7.01 4.07
N ASN A 677 -18.10 -6.81 3.82
CA ASN A 677 -18.56 -5.88 2.79
C ASN A 677 -18.51 -4.43 3.28
N GLU A 678 -18.53 -4.19 4.59
CA GLU A 678 -18.52 -2.84 5.18
C GLU A 678 -17.20 -2.12 4.90
N THR A 679 -16.09 -2.87 4.91
CA THR A 679 -14.75 -2.34 4.63
C THR A 679 -14.42 -2.33 3.14
N LYS A 680 -15.39 -2.59 2.25
CA LYS A 680 -15.14 -2.73 0.80
C LYS A 680 -14.49 -1.48 0.21
N ASP A 681 -14.88 -0.31 0.70
CA ASP A 681 -14.42 0.97 0.17
C ASP A 681 -13.13 1.47 0.88
N LEU A 682 -12.77 0.87 2.02
CA LEU A 682 -11.53 1.17 2.77
C LEU A 682 -10.29 0.47 2.16
N GLN A 683 -9.87 0.91 0.97
CA GLN A 683 -8.76 0.27 0.23
C GLN A 683 -7.43 0.29 0.99
N ARG A 684 -7.08 1.40 1.65
CA ARG A 684 -5.83 1.53 2.43
C ARG A 684 -5.77 0.55 3.59
N LEU A 685 -6.90 0.32 4.27
CA LEU A 685 -7.04 -0.67 5.33
C LEU A 685 -6.82 -2.08 4.78
N LYS A 686 -7.45 -2.43 3.66
CA LYS A 686 -7.27 -3.75 3.03
C LYS A 686 -5.82 -4.00 2.61
N GLN A 687 -5.15 -2.99 2.06
CA GLN A 687 -3.73 -3.08 1.75
C GLN A 687 -2.90 -3.31 3.02
N CYS A 688 -3.15 -2.54 4.08
CA CYS A 688 -2.48 -2.67 5.37
C CYS A 688 -2.60 -4.11 5.92
N LEU A 689 -3.83 -4.61 6.02
CA LEU A 689 -4.11 -5.95 6.53
C LEU A 689 -3.56 -7.05 5.62
N SER A 690 -3.56 -6.87 4.29
CA SER A 690 -2.99 -7.85 3.37
C SER A 690 -1.50 -8.08 3.61
N VAL A 691 -0.72 -7.01 3.83
CA VAL A 691 0.71 -7.08 4.15
C VAL A 691 0.91 -7.68 5.54
N PHE A 692 0.11 -7.27 6.53
CA PHE A 692 0.15 -7.84 7.87
C PHE A 692 -0.07 -9.36 7.86
N PHE A 693 -1.11 -9.85 7.20
CA PHE A 693 -1.45 -11.27 7.17
C PHE A 693 -0.42 -12.12 6.42
N GLU A 694 0.27 -11.56 5.42
CA GLU A 694 1.35 -12.24 4.70
C GLU A 694 2.54 -12.58 5.62
N HIS A 695 2.85 -11.70 6.57
CA HIS A 695 4.05 -11.82 7.41
C HIS A 695 3.78 -12.34 8.82
N TYR A 696 2.64 -12.01 9.42
CA TYR A 696 2.29 -12.37 10.80
C TYR A 696 2.52 -13.85 11.17
N PRO A 697 2.00 -14.86 10.43
CA PRO A 697 2.16 -16.27 10.81
C PRO A 697 3.61 -16.76 10.66
N SER A 698 4.45 -16.05 9.91
CA SER A 698 5.85 -16.41 9.65
C SER A 698 6.81 -15.90 10.72
N LEU A 699 6.34 -15.02 11.63
CA LEU A 699 7.17 -14.43 12.69
C LEU A 699 7.55 -15.45 13.77
N SER A 700 6.58 -16.22 14.27
CA SER A 700 6.86 -17.24 15.28
C SER A 700 5.78 -18.31 15.39
N VAL A 701 6.13 -19.39 16.09
CA VAL A 701 5.25 -20.52 16.39
C VAL A 701 4.01 -20.08 17.18
N ASN A 702 4.13 -19.09 18.07
CA ASN A 702 3.00 -18.54 18.83
C ASN A 702 2.00 -17.80 17.93
N HIS A 703 2.47 -17.08 16.91
CA HIS A 703 1.59 -16.42 15.95
C HIS A 703 0.77 -17.43 15.14
N LYS A 704 1.39 -18.55 14.73
CA LYS A 704 0.65 -19.67 14.11
C LYS A 704 -0.37 -20.30 15.05
N LYS A 705 -0.03 -20.46 16.33
CA LYS A 705 -0.97 -20.91 17.36
C LYS A 705 -2.18 -19.98 17.48
N CYS A 706 -1.96 -18.66 17.47
CA CYS A 706 -3.05 -17.67 17.46
C CYS A 706 -3.95 -17.83 16.22
N LEU A 707 -3.35 -18.02 15.04
CA LEU A 707 -4.09 -18.25 13.79
C LEU A 707 -4.92 -19.55 13.85
N SER A 708 -4.34 -20.64 14.33
CA SER A 708 -5.04 -21.92 14.52
C SER A 708 -6.29 -21.73 15.37
N LYS A 709 -6.15 -21.01 16.49
CA LYS A 709 -7.26 -20.69 17.40
C LYS A 709 -8.31 -19.75 16.81
N ALA A 710 -7.92 -18.82 15.93
CA ALA A 710 -8.83 -17.88 15.29
C ALA A 710 -9.69 -18.52 14.18
N PHE A 711 -9.25 -19.64 13.60
CA PHE A 711 -9.88 -20.23 12.41
C PHE A 711 -11.37 -20.54 12.58
N VAL A 712 -11.74 -21.32 13.60
CA VAL A 712 -13.14 -21.72 13.84
C VAL A 712 -14.01 -20.51 14.18
N PRO A 713 -13.63 -19.60 15.10
CA PRO A 713 -14.36 -18.36 15.35
C PRO A 713 -14.64 -17.53 14.08
N VAL A 714 -13.64 -17.34 13.21
CA VAL A 714 -13.81 -16.64 11.92
C VAL A 714 -14.83 -17.36 11.05
N MET A 715 -14.73 -18.69 10.94
CA MET A 715 -15.63 -19.50 10.14
C MET A 715 -17.08 -19.43 10.65
N ARG A 716 -17.28 -19.49 11.97
CA ARG A 716 -18.60 -19.33 12.59
C ARG A 716 -19.20 -17.96 12.29
N SER A 717 -18.42 -16.89 12.41
CA SER A 717 -18.89 -15.51 12.17
C SER A 717 -19.26 -15.24 10.71
N LEU A 718 -18.47 -15.74 9.75
CA LEU A 718 -18.70 -15.46 8.33
C LEU A 718 -19.80 -16.33 7.69
N TRP A 719 -20.19 -17.46 8.31
CA TRP A 719 -21.07 -18.42 7.66
C TRP A 719 -22.56 -18.12 7.85
N PRO A 720 -23.34 -17.97 6.76
CA PRO A 720 -24.75 -17.60 6.86
C PRO A 720 -25.66 -18.75 7.33
N GLY A 721 -26.65 -18.43 8.15
CA GLY A 721 -27.72 -19.35 8.56
C GLY A 721 -27.36 -20.33 9.68
N ILE A 722 -26.25 -20.10 10.37
CA ILE A 722 -25.82 -20.82 11.59
C ILE A 722 -25.32 -19.80 12.61
N TYR A 723 -25.26 -20.18 13.90
CA TYR A 723 -24.72 -19.34 14.99
C TYR A 723 -25.29 -17.91 15.06
N GLY A 724 -26.58 -17.73 14.79
CA GLY A 724 -27.25 -16.42 14.84
C GLY A 724 -27.06 -15.55 13.58
N ASN A 725 -26.26 -15.99 12.60
CA ASN A 725 -26.05 -15.25 11.36
C ASN A 725 -27.28 -15.29 10.46
N ALA A 726 -27.73 -14.13 9.99
CA ALA A 726 -28.92 -14.01 9.16
C ALA A 726 -28.84 -14.86 7.88
N GLY A 727 -29.87 -15.67 7.64
CA GLY A 727 -30.12 -16.30 6.36
C GLY A 727 -30.86 -15.33 5.44
N GLY A 728 -30.15 -14.74 4.48
CA GLY A 728 -30.73 -13.80 3.51
C GLY A 728 -31.25 -14.48 2.24
N ALA A 729 -31.51 -13.66 1.20
CA ALA A 729 -31.82 -14.15 -0.14
C ALA A 729 -30.72 -15.09 -0.68
N ALA A 730 -31.08 -16.02 -1.57
CA ALA A 730 -30.17 -17.07 -2.06
C ALA A 730 -28.85 -16.52 -2.66
N THR A 731 -28.92 -15.38 -3.35
CA THR A 731 -27.75 -14.69 -3.91
C THR A 731 -26.82 -14.12 -2.84
N VAL A 732 -27.39 -13.52 -1.78
CA VAL A 732 -26.65 -12.98 -0.63
C VAL A 732 -25.97 -14.12 0.15
N VAL A 733 -26.69 -15.20 0.42
CA VAL A 733 -26.17 -16.40 1.08
C VAL A 733 -25.03 -17.02 0.27
N SER A 734 -25.19 -17.13 -1.06
CA SER A 734 -24.14 -17.62 -1.96
C SER A 734 -22.87 -16.77 -1.88
N ASN A 735 -23.00 -15.44 -1.89
CA ASN A 735 -21.87 -14.51 -1.78
C ASN A 735 -21.19 -14.56 -0.40
N MET A 736 -21.96 -14.67 0.68
CA MET A 736 -21.42 -14.85 2.03
C MET A 736 -20.62 -16.16 2.15
N ARG A 737 -21.17 -17.27 1.64
CA ARG A 737 -20.45 -18.57 1.61
C ARG A 737 -19.18 -18.48 0.77
N LYS A 738 -19.22 -17.82 -0.39
CA LYS A 738 -18.04 -17.63 -1.24
C LYS A 738 -16.93 -16.89 -0.47
N ARG A 739 -17.28 -15.84 0.27
CA ARG A 739 -16.34 -15.08 1.12
C ARG A 739 -15.79 -15.92 2.27
N ALA A 740 -16.64 -16.66 2.99
CA ALA A 740 -16.19 -17.55 4.05
C ALA A 740 -15.22 -18.64 3.54
N VAL A 741 -15.48 -19.21 2.36
CA VAL A 741 -14.57 -20.17 1.71
C VAL A 741 -13.27 -19.51 1.23
N GLN A 742 -13.31 -18.25 0.81
CA GLN A 742 -12.09 -17.49 0.51
C GLN A 742 -11.26 -17.24 1.77
N ALA A 743 -11.91 -16.83 2.86
CA ALA A 743 -11.26 -16.62 4.16
C ALA A 743 -10.63 -17.91 4.70
N SER A 744 -11.31 -19.05 4.59
CA SER A 744 -10.78 -20.34 5.05
C SER A 744 -9.53 -20.77 4.28
N ARG A 745 -9.52 -20.59 2.96
CA ARG A 745 -8.33 -20.86 2.11
C ARG A 745 -7.20 -19.87 2.39
N PHE A 746 -7.53 -18.61 2.64
CA PHE A 746 -6.56 -17.59 3.00
C PHE A 746 -5.88 -17.91 4.34
N MET A 747 -6.64 -18.25 5.38
CA MET A 747 -6.08 -18.69 6.67
C MET A 747 -5.26 -19.98 6.55
N LEU A 748 -5.65 -20.92 5.67
CA LEU A 748 -4.84 -22.11 5.38
C LEU A 748 -3.49 -21.74 4.76
N GLN A 749 -3.46 -20.83 3.78
CA GLN A 749 -2.22 -20.33 3.18
C GLN A 749 -1.32 -19.66 4.22
N MET A 750 -1.90 -18.86 5.11
CA MET A 750 -1.19 -18.25 6.24
C MET A 750 -0.59 -19.33 7.17
N MET A 751 -1.35 -20.38 7.50
CA MET A 751 -0.86 -21.48 8.35
C MET A 751 0.33 -22.21 7.70
N GLN A 752 0.29 -22.38 6.38
CA GLN A 752 1.30 -23.07 5.57
C GLN A 752 2.51 -22.19 5.23
N ALA A 753 2.49 -20.89 5.55
CA ALA A 753 3.62 -20.00 5.33
C ALA A 753 4.84 -20.44 6.17
N PRO A 754 6.05 -20.52 5.59
CA PRO A 754 7.24 -20.90 6.34
C PRO A 754 7.63 -19.83 7.37
N LEU A 755 8.17 -20.25 8.51
CA LEU A 755 8.74 -19.31 9.48
C LEU A 755 9.97 -18.60 8.89
N PHE A 756 10.17 -17.33 9.23
CA PHE A 756 11.41 -16.64 8.89
C PHE A 756 12.60 -17.30 9.60
N ALA A 757 13.71 -17.46 8.89
CA ALA A 757 14.96 -17.86 9.51
C ALA A 757 15.37 -16.76 10.51
N LYS A 758 15.55 -17.11 11.79
CA LYS A 758 16.07 -16.15 12.79
C LYS A 758 17.47 -15.72 12.35
N GLN A 759 17.61 -14.51 11.80
CA GLN A 759 18.91 -13.85 11.70
C GLN A 759 19.23 -13.24 13.06
N THR A 760 19.78 -14.01 13.98
CA THR A 760 20.39 -13.44 15.18
C THR A 760 21.75 -12.84 14.79
N LYS A 761 21.75 -11.54 14.45
CA LYS A 761 22.95 -10.71 14.63
C LYS A 761 22.99 -10.32 16.10
N ILE A 762 23.83 -10.99 16.88
CA ILE A 762 24.41 -10.39 18.08
C ILE A 762 25.71 -9.78 17.57
N GLU A 763 25.78 -8.44 17.53
CA GLU A 763 27.05 -7.75 17.35
C GLU A 763 27.83 -7.87 18.67
N ASP A 764 28.70 -8.86 18.76
CA ASP A 764 29.76 -8.87 19.77
C ASP A 764 30.94 -8.01 19.27
N GLU A 765 31.51 -7.19 20.16
CA GLU A 765 32.59 -6.20 19.93
C GLU A 765 33.94 -6.78 19.46
N ASN A 766 34.03 -8.01 18.96
CA ASN A 766 35.27 -8.54 18.38
C ASN A 766 34.99 -9.22 17.05
N GLY A 767 35.43 -8.57 15.96
CA GLY A 767 35.20 -8.96 14.58
C GLY A 767 35.82 -10.30 14.19
N SER A 768 35.08 -11.39 14.40
CA SER A 768 35.27 -12.65 13.70
C SER A 768 33.96 -13.09 13.06
N THR A 769 33.89 -12.99 11.73
CA THR A 769 32.77 -13.49 10.92
C THR A 769 32.91 -15.00 10.76
N GLU A 770 32.34 -15.78 11.69
CA GLU A 770 32.02 -17.18 11.42
C GLU A 770 30.54 -17.28 11.01
N LEU A 771 30.31 -17.94 9.87
CA LEU A 771 28.97 -18.29 9.39
C LEU A 771 28.26 -19.16 10.45
N PRO A 772 27.00 -18.88 10.83
CA PRO A 772 26.31 -19.74 11.79
C PRO A 772 25.88 -21.05 11.11
N GLU A 773 26.71 -22.09 11.24
CA GLU A 773 26.22 -23.46 11.23
C GLU A 773 25.56 -23.73 12.59
N THR A 774 24.22 -23.82 12.57
CA THR A 774 23.32 -24.62 13.42
C THR A 774 22.07 -23.81 13.78
N ILE A 775 20.98 -24.19 13.13
CA ILE A 775 19.61 -23.96 13.61
C ILE A 775 19.56 -24.52 15.03
N ASP A 776 19.13 -23.72 16.00
CA ASP A 776 18.86 -24.19 17.37
C ASP A 776 17.84 -25.34 17.31
N SER A 777 18.36 -26.56 17.30
CA SER A 777 17.64 -27.79 16.97
C SER A 777 16.92 -28.38 18.18
N THR A 778 16.70 -27.60 19.24
CA THR A 778 16.29 -28.13 20.55
C THR A 778 14.81 -27.94 20.89
N LEU A 779 14.00 -27.25 20.09
CA LEU A 779 12.55 -27.17 20.28
C LEU A 779 11.79 -27.45 18.98
N GLN A 780 11.38 -28.70 18.76
CA GLN A 780 10.35 -28.97 17.76
C GLN A 780 9.06 -28.22 18.14
N PRO A 781 8.42 -27.48 17.21
CA PRO A 781 7.19 -26.74 17.51
C PRO A 781 6.10 -27.70 17.97
N SER A 782 5.37 -27.38 19.05
CA SER A 782 4.25 -28.21 19.50
C SER A 782 3.18 -28.37 18.41
N PHE A 783 2.46 -29.49 18.41
CA PHE A 783 1.39 -29.75 17.44
C PHE A 783 0.31 -28.66 17.41
N GLU A 784 0.05 -27.98 18.53
CA GLU A 784 -0.93 -26.88 18.67
C GLU A 784 -0.67 -25.71 17.71
N CYS A 785 0.60 -25.54 17.33
CA CYS A 785 1.06 -24.42 16.53
C CYS A 785 1.22 -24.76 15.04
N GLY A 786 1.01 -26.03 14.69
CA GLY A 786 1.12 -26.55 13.34
C GLY A 786 -0.24 -26.80 12.68
N GLU A 787 -0.18 -27.35 11.48
CA GLU A 787 -1.35 -27.81 10.73
C GLU A 787 -2.13 -28.90 11.49
N GLU A 788 -1.47 -29.67 12.36
CA GLU A 788 -2.08 -30.74 13.13
C GLU A 788 -3.07 -30.21 14.18
N GLY A 789 -2.71 -29.15 14.91
CA GLY A 789 -3.59 -28.50 15.87
C GLY A 789 -4.84 -27.94 15.19
N LEU A 790 -4.68 -27.29 14.04
CA LEU A 790 -5.78 -26.79 13.24
C LEU A 790 -6.68 -27.93 12.72
N ALA A 791 -6.08 -29.05 12.29
CA ALA A 791 -6.82 -30.22 11.84
C ALA A 791 -7.70 -30.79 12.96
N ILE A 792 -7.18 -30.89 14.18
CA ILE A 792 -7.97 -31.30 15.36
C ILE A 792 -9.11 -30.31 15.60
N CYS A 793 -8.86 -28.98 15.58
CA CYS A 793 -9.90 -27.97 15.77
C CYS A 793 -11.03 -28.10 14.73
N ILE A 794 -10.69 -28.33 13.46
CA ILE A 794 -11.66 -28.50 12.38
C ILE A 794 -12.45 -29.80 12.56
N ALA A 795 -11.76 -30.91 12.85
CA ALA A 795 -12.40 -32.21 13.04
C ALA A 795 -13.36 -32.20 14.22
N ALA A 796 -12.95 -31.57 15.32
CA ALA A 796 -13.75 -31.29 16.50
C ALA A 796 -15.02 -30.49 16.18
N GLU A 797 -14.87 -29.39 15.44
CA GLU A 797 -15.97 -28.54 15.04
C GLU A 797 -16.98 -29.32 14.17
N VAL A 798 -16.49 -30.10 13.20
CA VAL A 798 -17.35 -30.94 12.35
C VAL A 798 -18.08 -32.01 13.16
N ALA A 799 -17.39 -32.66 14.10
CA ALA A 799 -17.96 -33.68 14.96
C ALA A 799 -19.02 -33.13 15.94
N SER A 800 -19.05 -31.81 16.17
CA SER A 800 -20.04 -31.17 17.05
C SER A 800 -21.47 -31.13 16.48
N PHE A 801 -21.63 -31.31 15.17
CA PHE A 801 -22.94 -31.26 14.53
C PHE A 801 -23.65 -32.61 14.59
N ALA A 802 -24.93 -32.57 14.95
CA ALA A 802 -25.79 -33.75 14.96
C ALA A 802 -25.88 -34.44 13.59
N ILE A 803 -26.34 -35.69 13.57
CA ILE A 803 -26.54 -36.47 12.32
C ILE A 803 -27.56 -35.77 11.41
N LYS A 804 -28.63 -35.19 11.97
CA LYS A 804 -29.64 -34.43 11.23
C LYS A 804 -29.22 -32.95 11.12
N LYS A 805 -28.73 -32.56 9.95
CA LYS A 805 -28.23 -31.21 9.65
C LYS A 805 -29.18 -30.41 8.75
N THR A 806 -29.34 -29.12 9.01
CA THR A 806 -29.96 -28.15 8.10
C THR A 806 -29.12 -27.99 6.83
N ALA A 807 -29.67 -27.38 5.77
CA ALA A 807 -28.92 -27.14 4.54
C ALA A 807 -27.71 -26.20 4.75
N ALA A 808 -27.80 -25.26 5.69
CA ALA A 808 -26.71 -24.34 6.03
C ALA A 808 -25.57 -25.06 6.78
N GLU A 809 -25.92 -25.92 7.74
CA GLU A 809 -24.96 -26.74 8.50
C GLU A 809 -24.25 -27.77 7.60
N ARG A 810 -24.97 -28.43 6.67
CA ARG A 810 -24.33 -29.35 5.72
C ARG A 810 -23.29 -28.65 4.86
N ALA A 811 -23.60 -27.45 4.38
CA ALA A 811 -22.67 -26.67 3.58
C ALA A 811 -21.46 -26.21 4.41
N TYR A 812 -21.66 -25.82 5.67
CA TYR A 812 -20.60 -25.43 6.61
C TYR A 812 -19.63 -26.58 6.86
N VAL A 813 -20.18 -27.73 7.26
CA VAL A 813 -19.39 -28.95 7.53
C VAL A 813 -18.63 -29.40 6.28
N SER A 814 -19.25 -29.37 5.10
CA SER A 814 -18.56 -29.68 3.84
C SER A 814 -17.39 -28.71 3.56
N ALA A 815 -17.58 -27.41 3.80
CA ALA A 815 -16.52 -26.42 3.60
C ALA A 815 -15.34 -26.61 4.57
N LEU A 816 -15.60 -26.92 5.84
CA LEU A 816 -14.58 -27.24 6.83
C LEU A 816 -13.79 -28.51 6.47
N SER A 817 -14.50 -29.59 6.12
CA SER A 817 -13.87 -30.85 5.71
C SER A 817 -13.00 -30.70 4.45
N ARG A 818 -13.36 -29.80 3.52
CA ARG A 818 -12.52 -29.49 2.35
C ARG A 818 -11.21 -28.80 2.71
N ILE A 819 -11.15 -28.06 3.81
CA ILE A 819 -9.89 -27.48 4.31
C ILE A 819 -9.07 -28.53 5.04
N LEU A 820 -9.73 -29.39 5.84
CA LEU A 820 -9.08 -30.46 6.60
C LEU A 820 -8.19 -31.36 5.72
N ILE A 821 -8.66 -31.70 4.53
CA ILE A 821 -7.95 -32.58 3.57
C ILE A 821 -6.65 -31.95 3.04
N LEU A 822 -6.53 -30.63 3.10
CA LEU A 822 -5.37 -29.90 2.62
C LEU A 822 -4.28 -29.70 3.70
N LEU A 823 -4.51 -30.19 4.92
CA LEU A 823 -3.57 -30.06 6.04
C LEU A 823 -2.60 -31.24 6.10
N HIS A 824 -1.34 -30.93 6.37
CA HIS A 824 -0.26 -31.91 6.46
C HIS A 824 0.06 -32.26 7.91
N PHE A 825 0.52 -33.50 8.13
CA PHE A 825 0.88 -34.00 9.45
C PHE A 825 2.37 -34.36 9.47
N ARG A 826 3.09 -33.84 10.47
CA ARG A 826 4.47 -34.22 10.73
C ARG A 826 4.53 -35.64 11.28
N VAL A 827 5.46 -36.43 10.75
CA VAL A 827 5.72 -37.81 11.19
C VAL A 827 6.17 -37.88 12.66
N SER A 828 6.64 -36.78 13.25
CA SER A 828 6.98 -36.71 14.67
C SER A 828 5.76 -36.78 15.60
N GLU A 829 4.58 -36.33 15.17
CA GLU A 829 3.39 -36.15 16.03
C GLU A 829 2.49 -37.40 16.06
N GLN A 830 3.04 -38.54 16.52
CA GLN A 830 2.39 -39.85 16.46
C GLN A 830 1.05 -39.92 17.23
N LEU A 831 0.95 -39.29 18.40
CA LEU A 831 -0.30 -39.30 19.18
C LEU A 831 -1.42 -38.52 18.48
N VAL A 832 -1.08 -37.43 17.81
CA VAL A 832 -2.03 -36.60 17.06
C VAL A 832 -2.50 -37.32 15.79
N ILE A 833 -1.59 -38.01 15.10
CA ILE A 833 -1.94 -38.89 13.96
C ILE A 833 -2.96 -39.95 14.41
N LYS A 834 -2.73 -40.63 15.53
CA LYS A 834 -3.64 -41.64 16.08
C LYS A 834 -5.02 -41.06 16.43
N LEU A 835 -5.05 -39.89 17.07
CA LEU A 835 -6.30 -39.17 17.38
C LEU A 835 -7.06 -38.80 16.10
N MET A 836 -6.37 -38.22 15.12
CA MET A 836 -6.97 -37.78 13.87
C MET A 836 -7.56 -38.95 13.07
N ARG A 837 -6.90 -40.12 13.06
CA ARG A 837 -7.44 -41.34 12.44
C ARG A 837 -8.81 -41.73 13.03
N ARG A 838 -9.02 -41.56 14.34
CA ARG A 838 -10.32 -41.81 14.99
C ARG A 838 -11.36 -40.74 14.64
N LEU A 839 -10.96 -39.47 14.65
CA LEU A 839 -11.85 -38.36 14.32
C LEU A 839 -12.29 -38.38 12.84
N LEU A 840 -11.42 -38.80 11.91
CA LEU A 840 -11.74 -38.84 10.47
C LEU A 840 -12.93 -39.73 10.13
N ASN A 841 -13.15 -40.82 10.88
CA ASN A 841 -14.32 -41.69 10.68
C ASN A 841 -15.62 -40.91 10.93
N HIS A 842 -15.67 -40.15 12.03
CA HIS A 842 -16.82 -39.31 12.39
C HIS A 842 -17.02 -38.13 11.42
N VAL A 843 -15.91 -37.54 10.96
CA VAL A 843 -15.94 -36.49 9.94
C VAL A 843 -16.52 -37.05 8.63
N ALA A 844 -16.10 -38.24 8.20
CA ALA A 844 -16.59 -38.89 6.98
C ALA A 844 -18.09 -39.24 7.07
N GLU A 845 -18.57 -39.69 8.23
CA GLU A 845 -20.00 -39.91 8.48
C GLU A 845 -20.80 -38.61 8.38
N SER A 846 -20.25 -37.51 8.92
CA SER A 846 -20.88 -36.20 8.92
C SER A 846 -21.04 -35.58 7.53
N VAL A 847 -20.21 -35.99 6.55
CA VAL A 847 -20.29 -35.57 5.13
C VAL A 847 -20.72 -36.68 4.18
N SER A 848 -21.36 -37.74 4.68
CA SER A 848 -21.77 -38.92 3.89
C SER A 848 -22.57 -38.64 2.60
N ALA A 849 -23.21 -37.47 2.50
CA ALA A 849 -23.93 -37.03 1.29
C ALA A 849 -23.01 -36.60 0.12
N ASP A 850 -21.75 -36.20 0.39
CA ASP A 850 -20.77 -35.76 -0.62
C ASP A 850 -19.78 -36.90 -0.88
N LYS A 851 -20.06 -37.72 -1.91
CA LYS A 851 -19.29 -38.95 -2.20
C LYS A 851 -17.83 -38.65 -2.58
N ASP A 852 -17.57 -37.55 -3.26
CA ASP A 852 -16.22 -37.16 -3.67
C ASP A 852 -15.40 -36.76 -2.44
N LEU A 853 -16.00 -35.96 -1.54
CA LEU A 853 -15.36 -35.55 -0.30
C LEU A 853 -15.07 -36.73 0.64
N VAL A 854 -15.99 -37.69 0.74
CA VAL A 854 -15.77 -38.93 1.51
C VAL A 854 -14.61 -39.74 0.93
N LYS A 855 -14.46 -39.78 -0.40
CA LYS A 855 -13.34 -40.46 -1.06
C LYS A 855 -12.00 -39.80 -0.70
N GLU A 856 -11.93 -38.48 -0.75
CA GLU A 856 -10.73 -37.72 -0.36
C GLU A 856 -10.40 -37.90 1.14
N LEU A 857 -11.39 -37.88 2.03
CA LEU A 857 -11.19 -38.14 3.47
C LEU A 857 -10.67 -39.56 3.73
N LYS A 858 -11.13 -40.56 2.98
CA LYS A 858 -10.59 -41.93 3.05
C LYS A 858 -9.13 -41.99 2.60
N GLN A 859 -8.77 -41.27 1.53
CA GLN A 859 -7.37 -41.18 1.08
C GLN A 859 -6.49 -40.53 2.15
N MET A 860 -6.99 -39.47 2.81
CA MET A 860 -6.30 -38.86 3.94
C MET A 860 -6.13 -39.85 5.11
N ALA A 861 -7.17 -40.62 5.45
CA ALA A 861 -7.09 -41.64 6.51
C ALA A 861 -6.09 -42.76 6.19
N GLU A 862 -6.03 -43.21 4.93
CA GLU A 862 -5.02 -44.17 4.45
C GLU A 862 -3.61 -43.59 4.53
N HIS A 863 -3.43 -42.33 4.14
CA HIS A 863 -2.16 -41.64 4.26
C HIS A 863 -1.71 -41.53 5.73
N LEU A 864 -2.58 -41.09 6.64
CA LEU A 864 -2.27 -41.04 8.07
C LEU A 864 -1.94 -42.42 8.66
N LYS A 865 -2.63 -43.48 8.20
CA LYS A 865 -2.31 -44.85 8.59
C LYS A 865 -0.89 -45.26 8.14
N SER A 866 -0.43 -44.77 6.99
CA SER A 866 0.95 -45.02 6.53
C SER A 866 2.02 -44.25 7.30
N LEU A 867 1.67 -43.14 7.95
CA LEU A 867 2.57 -42.33 8.78
C LEU A 867 2.62 -42.79 10.25
N ASP A 868 1.66 -43.60 10.67
CA ASP A 868 1.60 -44.19 12.00
C ASP A 868 2.61 -45.33 12.12
N LYS A 869 3.60 -45.15 13.00
CA LYS A 869 4.68 -46.13 13.21
C LYS A 869 4.19 -47.38 13.95
N LEU A 870 3.10 -47.28 14.72
CA LEU A 870 2.56 -48.35 15.56
C LEU A 870 1.02 -48.39 15.40
N PRO A 871 0.51 -48.80 14.22
CA PRO A 871 -0.90 -48.69 13.87
C PRO A 871 -1.83 -49.60 14.67
N ASP A 872 -1.28 -50.65 15.29
CA ASP A 872 -1.98 -51.65 16.09
C ASP A 872 -2.08 -51.26 17.59
N GLU A 873 -1.35 -50.23 18.02
CA GLU A 873 -1.45 -49.68 19.38
C GLU A 873 -2.50 -48.57 19.43
N GLU A 874 -3.55 -48.79 20.22
CA GLU A 874 -4.62 -47.81 20.42
C GLU A 874 -4.19 -46.61 21.28
N LEU A 875 -4.74 -45.43 20.96
CA LEU A 875 -4.55 -44.22 21.75
C LEU A 875 -5.31 -44.36 23.09
N LEU A 876 -4.62 -44.18 24.21
CA LEU A 876 -5.24 -44.24 25.54
C LEU A 876 -6.18 -43.04 25.75
N PRO A 877 -7.33 -43.22 26.42
CA PRO A 877 -8.28 -42.13 26.69
C PRO A 877 -7.65 -40.92 27.39
N ASP A 878 -6.75 -41.14 28.35
CA ASP A 878 -6.06 -40.04 29.06
C ASP A 878 -5.13 -39.23 28.15
N GLN A 879 -4.50 -39.89 27.16
CA GLN A 879 -3.65 -39.21 26.16
C GLN A 879 -4.50 -38.41 25.17
N ALA A 880 -5.65 -38.96 24.76
CA ALA A 880 -6.62 -38.23 23.95
C ALA A 880 -7.17 -37.02 24.71
N ASN A 881 -7.53 -37.19 25.98
CA ASN A 881 -8.02 -36.13 26.86
C ASN A 881 -6.99 -35.02 27.06
N HIS A 882 -5.71 -35.35 27.16
CA HIS A 882 -4.65 -34.35 27.27
C HIS A 882 -4.51 -33.52 25.98
N ILE A 883 -4.50 -34.16 24.81
CA ILE A 883 -4.42 -33.48 23.51
C ILE A 883 -5.65 -32.60 23.27
N LEU A 884 -6.83 -33.13 23.52
CA LEU A 884 -8.09 -32.40 23.41
C LEU A 884 -8.17 -31.29 24.45
N GLY A 885 -7.79 -31.51 25.71
CA GLY A 885 -7.77 -30.49 26.75
C GLY A 885 -6.94 -29.26 26.35
N ASN A 886 -5.75 -29.48 25.79
CA ASN A 886 -4.87 -28.42 25.31
C ASN A 886 -5.45 -27.62 24.13
N VAL A 887 -6.26 -28.26 23.27
CA VAL A 887 -6.91 -27.63 22.12
C VAL A 887 -8.26 -26.99 22.50
N PHE A 888 -9.01 -27.57 23.43
CA PHE A 888 -10.41 -27.24 23.73
C PHE A 888 -10.63 -26.32 24.92
N PHE A 889 -9.65 -26.11 25.81
CA PHE A 889 -9.79 -25.18 26.95
C PHE A 889 -10.25 -23.77 26.52
N PHE A 890 -10.05 -23.38 25.26
CA PHE A 890 -10.43 -22.07 24.70
C PHE A 890 -11.59 -22.05 23.69
N LEU A 891 -12.05 -23.19 23.15
CA LEU A 891 -13.34 -23.25 22.43
C LEU A 891 -14.53 -22.85 23.36
N ARG A 892 -14.28 -22.90 24.67
CA ARG A 892 -15.17 -22.57 25.79
C ARG A 892 -15.46 -21.07 25.96
N LEU A 893 -14.62 -20.20 25.40
CA LEU A 893 -14.58 -18.77 25.74
C LEU A 893 -15.07 -17.82 24.61
N ALA A 894 -15.46 -18.36 23.45
CA ALA A 894 -15.97 -17.60 22.31
C ALA A 894 -17.49 -17.75 22.09
N CYS A 895 -18.22 -18.29 23.08
CA CYS A 895 -19.65 -18.57 22.98
C CYS A 895 -20.40 -17.93 24.15
N GLU A 896 -20.80 -16.66 24.04
CA GLU A 896 -21.94 -16.20 24.82
C GLU A 896 -23.22 -16.77 24.16
N GLY A 897 -23.87 -17.73 24.83
CA GLY A 897 -25.26 -18.10 24.53
C GLY A 897 -25.62 -19.59 24.41
N HIS A 898 -24.67 -20.53 24.26
CA HIS A 898 -25.01 -21.96 24.08
C HIS A 898 -24.16 -22.92 24.94
N ILE A 899 -24.25 -22.78 26.25
CA ILE A 899 -23.63 -23.67 27.25
C ILE A 899 -24.08 -25.14 27.07
N PHE A 900 -25.28 -25.38 26.53
CA PHE A 900 -25.86 -26.73 26.42
C PHE A 900 -25.26 -27.64 25.33
N SER A 901 -24.63 -27.10 24.28
CA SER A 901 -24.05 -27.95 23.20
C SER A 901 -22.66 -28.50 23.55
N HIS A 902 -21.92 -27.83 24.44
CA HIS A 902 -20.49 -28.10 24.68
C HIS A 902 -20.21 -29.19 25.71
N ILE A 903 -21.08 -29.37 26.70
CA ILE A 903 -21.03 -30.56 27.57
C ILE A 903 -21.28 -31.81 26.72
N SER A 904 -22.19 -31.75 25.73
CA SER A 904 -22.37 -32.82 24.76
C SER A 904 -21.16 -32.99 23.84
N LEU A 905 -20.44 -31.93 23.42
CA LEU A 905 -19.25 -32.08 22.58
C LEU A 905 -18.08 -32.77 23.30
N TYR A 906 -17.80 -32.34 24.53
CA TYR A 906 -16.77 -32.96 25.37
C TYR A 906 -17.16 -34.41 25.71
N ILE A 907 -18.44 -34.68 25.99
CA ILE A 907 -18.95 -36.03 26.24
C ILE A 907 -18.98 -36.89 24.96
N VAL A 908 -19.32 -36.35 23.79
CA VAL A 908 -19.36 -37.09 22.53
C VAL A 908 -17.94 -37.44 22.06
N ILE A 909 -16.99 -36.52 22.17
CA ILE A 909 -15.59 -36.78 21.80
C ILE A 909 -14.92 -37.70 22.84
N ILE A 910 -15.20 -37.56 24.13
CA ILE A 910 -14.69 -38.47 25.17
C ILE A 910 -15.36 -39.85 25.11
N SER A 911 -16.66 -39.94 24.80
CA SER A 911 -17.36 -41.22 24.65
C SER A 911 -16.97 -41.95 23.35
N THR A 912 -16.22 -41.31 22.45
CA THR A 912 -15.72 -41.88 21.20
C THR A 912 -14.19 -42.08 21.18
N CYS A 913 -13.47 -41.63 22.22
CA CYS A 913 -12.05 -41.90 22.46
C CYS A 913 -11.89 -43.01 23.50
#